data_AF-A0A6J0LBU2-F1
#
_entry.id   AF-A0A6J0LBU2-F1
#
_cell.length_a   1.000
_cell.length_b   1.000
_cell.length_c   1.000
_cell.angle_alpha   90.00
_cell.angle_beta   90.00
_cell.angle_gamma   90.00
#
_symmetry.space_group_name_H-M   'P 1'
#
loop_
_entity.id
_entity.type
_entity.pdbx_description
1 polymer ?
#
loop_
_entity_poly.entity_id
_entity_poly.type
_entity_poly.pdbx_seq_one_letter_code
_entity_poly.pdbx_strand_id
1 'polypeptide(L)'
;MGSLECGIPGKRETGSERWSKQHPLLQRNRSRSFLLKRFTYLQLICSIAVFFFFVLLFQFSLPALVLVDKSDQPPPLRRRSSGDKEELLLPPDMLVFKERGVLSFGQDVNFEPTKLLMSFQRDAHTTTSSDGFNTTLQRFGFRKPKLALVFADLLADPQQMKMVTVSKALLEIGYAIQVYSLADGPVHGIWQQMGVSVTVLDSNHASSCLIDWLSYDGVIVNSLEARSMFTCFMQEPFKSIPLVWAINDESLAVRSRQYNSTGHTELLTDWKRIFSRASVVVFHNYLLPILYSEFDAGNFYVIPGSPKEAWKANNLDIPPKDDFVISIVGSQFLYKGQWLEHALLLEALRPLFPGHNSESYSPHLKIIVLGGESVSNYSLAIETISQNLTYPKDAVRHVSVAGNVDKILESSDLVIYGSFLEEQSFPEILMKAMALGKPIVAPDLLNIKKHVDDRVTGYLFPKENLEILLQIALEVMTEGKISPLARNIGLMGKTAVKNMMALETIEGYATLLENILKLSSEVASPKNVQTVPQKLREGWSWHLFEAFLDGSPDNRTARSYEFIANIEGHWNQTPGDSTKHRVVNDDSFVYEIWEGERYLQTVTSKKRQEDEELKGRALQDHVTWEEVYKSAKRADRSKNDLHERDEGELIRTGQPLSIYEPYFGEGTWLFLHEHPLYRGVGMSVKGRRPKMDDIDASSRLPLFNNPYYRDTLGDFGAFFAISNKIDRLHRNAWIGFQSWRATARKESLSEIAENALLNAIKTRKHGDALYFWVRMDKDPRNPLQKPFWSFCDSINAGNCRFAYNETLKKMYSVKNVESLPPMPENGDTWSVMQSWVLPTRSFVEFVMFSRMFVDSLDTQMYEEHHRTNRCYLSLTKDKHCYSRVLELLVNVWAYHSARRIVYIDPVTGLMEEQHKQKDRRGKMWVDWFGYKTLKTMDEDLAEEADSDRRVGHWLWPLTGEVVWQGSLEKERQRKNVEKEEQKKRSKDKLNRMRRKSHRQKAIGKYIKPPPENANVTSLLNADA
;
A
#
# COMPACT_ATOMS: atom_id res chain seq x y z
N MET A 1 -57.98 -43.04 -13.33
CA MET A 1 -59.18 -42.17 -13.13
C MET A 1 -58.85 -41.24 -11.97
N GLY A 2 -59.80 -40.63 -11.26
CA GLY A 2 -59.53 -40.05 -9.94
C GLY A 2 -59.24 -41.13 -8.88
N SER A 3 -59.04 -40.80 -7.60
CA SER A 3 -59.10 -39.46 -7.01
C SER A 3 -58.37 -39.37 -5.66
N LEU A 4 -58.05 -38.12 -5.28
CA LEU A 4 -58.16 -37.46 -3.96
C LEU A 4 -58.12 -38.25 -2.62
N GLU A 5 -57.60 -37.53 -1.61
CA GLU A 5 -57.93 -37.62 -0.16
C GLU A 5 -57.40 -38.86 0.60
N CYS A 6 -57.16 -38.84 1.93
CA CYS A 6 -57.44 -37.82 2.95
C CYS A 6 -56.48 -37.89 4.18
N GLY A 7 -56.58 -36.92 5.10
CA GLY A 7 -56.66 -37.22 6.54
C GLY A 7 -55.39 -37.41 7.40
N ILE A 8 -55.01 -36.34 8.11
CA ILE A 8 -54.46 -36.35 9.50
C ILE A 8 -55.61 -36.76 10.48
N PRO A 9 -55.46 -37.30 11.73
CA PRO A 9 -54.27 -37.47 12.64
C PRO A 9 -54.14 -38.87 13.35
N GLY A 10 -53.15 -39.04 14.26
CA GLY A 10 -53.49 -39.51 15.63
C GLY A 10 -52.55 -40.43 16.45
N LYS A 11 -52.16 -39.95 17.65
CA LYS A 11 -51.86 -40.65 18.93
C LYS A 11 -50.57 -41.49 19.15
N ARG A 12 -50.23 -41.52 20.46
CA ARG A 12 -49.21 -42.23 21.26
C ARG A 12 -49.66 -43.67 21.65
N GLU A 13 -48.89 -44.62 22.23
CA GLU A 13 -47.45 -44.95 22.51
C GLU A 13 -47.46 -46.52 22.78
N THR A 14 -46.59 -47.33 23.43
CA THR A 14 -45.46 -47.19 24.40
C THR A 14 -44.66 -48.52 24.53
N GLY A 15 -43.31 -48.50 24.59
CA GLY A 15 -42.44 -49.56 25.16
C GLY A 15 -42.21 -50.88 24.39
N SER A 16 -41.27 -51.79 24.76
CA SER A 16 -40.04 -51.71 25.60
C SER A 16 -39.17 -53.00 25.54
N GLU A 17 -37.94 -52.98 26.12
CA GLU A 17 -37.03 -54.12 26.48
C GLU A 17 -36.26 -54.87 25.33
N ARG A 18 -35.05 -55.47 25.49
CA ARG A 18 -34.09 -55.63 26.64
C ARG A 18 -32.59 -55.77 26.19
N TRP A 19 -31.66 -55.90 27.15
CA TRP A 19 -30.17 -55.87 27.02
C TRP A 19 -29.50 -57.08 26.31
N SER A 20 -28.20 -57.13 25.94
CA SER A 20 -26.94 -56.43 26.36
C SER A 20 -25.85 -56.45 25.22
N LYS A 21 -24.55 -56.09 25.30
CA LYS A 21 -23.60 -55.77 26.41
C LYS A 21 -22.44 -54.76 26.06
N GLN A 22 -21.16 -55.14 26.18
CA GLN A 22 -19.88 -54.37 26.16
C GLN A 22 -18.94 -54.89 25.03
N HIS A 23 -17.90 -54.23 24.47
CA HIS A 23 -17.24 -52.88 24.49
C HIS A 23 -16.14 -52.88 23.37
N PRO A 24 -15.37 -51.80 23.02
CA PRO A 24 -15.30 -50.42 23.55
C PRO A 24 -15.37 -49.28 22.48
N LEU A 25 -15.14 -48.04 22.96
CA LEU A 25 -14.80 -46.77 22.25
C LEU A 25 -15.90 -45.94 21.54
N LEU A 26 -15.65 -44.62 21.58
CA LEU A 26 -16.33 -43.45 20.96
C LEU A 26 -17.70 -42.94 21.49
N GLN A 27 -17.66 -41.66 21.92
CA GLN A 27 -18.70 -40.61 21.92
C GLN A 27 -19.94 -40.61 22.87
N ARG A 28 -19.91 -39.63 23.81
CA ARG A 28 -20.89 -38.51 23.96
C ARG A 28 -22.29 -38.74 24.58
N ASN A 29 -22.52 -38.28 25.83
CA ASN A 29 -23.59 -37.29 26.17
C ASN A 29 -23.72 -36.84 27.66
N ARG A 30 -23.96 -35.52 27.84
CA ARG A 30 -24.92 -34.81 28.75
C ARG A 30 -25.08 -35.09 30.26
N SER A 31 -25.03 -34.00 31.03
CA SER A 31 -26.13 -33.45 31.86
C SER A 31 -25.99 -31.89 31.84
N ARG A 32 -26.96 -30.97 32.04
CA ARG A 32 -28.09 -30.78 32.99
C ARG A 32 -27.63 -30.79 34.46
N SER A 33 -27.95 -29.81 35.31
CA SER A 33 -28.85 -28.63 35.24
C SER A 33 -28.55 -27.65 36.38
N PHE A 34 -29.08 -26.41 36.37
CA PHE A 34 -29.87 -25.84 37.51
C PHE A 34 -30.39 -24.40 37.26
N LEU A 35 -31.65 -24.17 37.66
CA LEU A 35 -32.28 -22.93 38.17
C LEU A 35 -31.90 -21.54 37.58
N LEU A 36 -32.76 -20.99 36.71
CA LEU A 36 -33.10 -19.55 36.80
C LEU A 36 -34.27 -19.37 37.78
N LYS A 37 -34.10 -18.55 38.81
CA LYS A 37 -35.22 -17.91 39.53
C LYS A 37 -35.54 -16.57 38.88
N ARG A 38 -36.82 -16.18 38.86
CA ARG A 38 -37.22 -14.81 38.49
C ARG A 38 -36.71 -13.83 39.57
N PHE A 39 -35.87 -12.88 39.17
CA PHE A 39 -35.62 -11.69 39.99
C PHE A 39 -36.87 -10.82 39.99
N THR A 40 -37.25 -10.28 41.14
CA THR A 40 -38.32 -9.29 41.27
C THR A 40 -37.77 -7.88 41.05
N TYR A 41 -38.62 -6.97 40.57
CA TYR A 41 -38.26 -5.58 40.24
C TYR A 41 -37.54 -4.86 41.39
N LEU A 42 -37.91 -5.18 42.64
CA LEU A 42 -37.29 -4.62 43.84
C LEU A 42 -35.80 -4.99 43.98
N GLN A 43 -35.40 -6.21 43.63
CA GLN A 43 -33.98 -6.60 43.64
C GLN A 43 -33.19 -5.89 42.54
N LEU A 44 -33.81 -5.62 41.39
CA LEU A 44 -33.17 -4.84 40.33
C LEU A 44 -32.93 -3.40 40.81
N ILE A 45 -33.93 -2.75 41.40
CA ILE A 45 -33.82 -1.41 41.99
C ILE A 45 -32.75 -1.36 43.10
N CYS A 46 -32.73 -2.35 44.01
CA CYS A 46 -31.68 -2.44 45.03
C CYS A 46 -30.28 -2.64 44.40
N SER A 47 -30.14 -3.45 43.36
CA SER A 47 -28.84 -3.62 42.68
C SER A 47 -28.37 -2.35 41.97
N ILE A 48 -29.29 -1.58 41.38
CA ILE A 48 -29.01 -0.28 40.76
C ILE A 48 -28.65 0.76 41.83
N ALA A 49 -29.37 0.80 42.95
CA ALA A 49 -29.06 1.69 44.07
C ALA A 49 -27.70 1.39 44.70
N VAL A 50 -27.36 0.11 44.90
CA VAL A 50 -26.02 -0.32 45.36
C VAL A 50 -24.95 0.03 44.33
N PHE A 51 -25.21 -0.15 43.04
CA PHE A 51 -24.28 0.25 41.98
C PHE A 51 -24.02 1.77 41.98
N PHE A 52 -25.07 2.60 42.06
CA PHE A 52 -24.91 4.05 42.18
C PHE A 52 -24.21 4.47 43.49
N PHE A 53 -24.46 3.77 44.60
CA PHE A 53 -23.77 4.02 45.87
C PHE A 53 -22.26 3.69 45.77
N PHE A 54 -21.90 2.60 45.09
CA PHE A 54 -20.50 2.28 44.79
C PHE A 54 -19.86 3.27 43.81
N VAL A 55 -20.57 3.73 42.78
CA VAL A 55 -20.09 4.76 41.84
C VAL A 55 -19.85 6.10 42.57
N LEU A 56 -20.78 6.51 43.45
CA LEU A 56 -20.61 7.72 44.26
C LEU A 56 -19.45 7.59 45.26
N LEU A 57 -19.28 6.43 45.90
CA LEU A 57 -18.10 6.16 46.74
C LEU A 57 -16.79 6.21 45.94
N PHE A 58 -16.76 5.68 44.72
CA PHE A 58 -15.60 5.76 43.83
C PHE A 58 -15.30 7.21 43.40
N GLN A 59 -16.33 8.01 43.11
CA GLN A 59 -16.16 9.43 42.78
C GLN A 59 -15.71 10.28 43.98
N PHE A 60 -16.11 9.93 45.21
CA PHE A 60 -15.66 10.63 46.43
C PHE A 60 -14.29 10.16 46.96
N SER A 61 -13.71 9.08 46.43
CA SER A 61 -12.42 8.54 46.89
C SER A 61 -11.28 8.66 45.86
N LEU A 62 -11.49 9.40 44.77
CA LEU A 62 -10.48 9.72 43.76
C LEU A 62 -10.13 11.22 43.75
N PRO A 63 -8.90 11.61 44.15
CA PRO A 63 -8.26 12.78 43.57
C PRO A 63 -8.07 12.49 42.07
N ALA A 64 -8.70 13.28 41.20
CA ALA A 64 -8.77 12.96 39.79
C ALA A 64 -7.40 13.05 39.10
N LEU A 65 -6.90 11.93 38.56
CA LEU A 65 -6.02 11.88 37.38
C LEU A 65 -5.91 10.46 36.80
N VAL A 66 -5.57 10.39 35.51
CA VAL A 66 -5.65 9.21 34.63
C VAL A 66 -4.52 8.19 34.90
N LEU A 67 -4.81 6.89 34.71
CA LEU A 67 -3.81 5.83 34.76
C LEU A 67 -2.91 5.77 33.52
N VAL A 68 -1.65 5.38 33.73
CA VAL A 68 -0.80 4.71 32.74
C VAL A 68 -0.54 3.29 33.28
N ASP A 69 -0.64 2.29 32.41
CA ASP A 69 -0.52 0.87 32.80
C ASP A 69 0.91 0.47 33.16
N LYS A 70 1.02 -0.61 33.94
CA LYS A 70 2.29 -1.27 34.30
C LYS A 70 2.37 -2.64 33.64
N SER A 71 3.56 -3.03 33.21
CA SER A 71 3.88 -4.43 32.86
C SER A 71 5.25 -4.83 33.41
N ASP A 72 5.22 -5.81 34.30
CA ASP A 72 6.14 -6.93 34.53
C ASP A 72 7.68 -6.76 34.54
N GLN A 73 8.27 -7.15 35.68
CA GLN A 73 9.63 -7.71 35.85
C GLN A 73 9.58 -9.25 35.65
N PRO A 74 10.68 -10.07 35.68
CA PRO A 74 12.07 -9.88 36.17
C PRO A 74 13.12 -10.40 35.14
N PRO A 75 14.39 -10.82 35.43
CA PRO A 75 15.17 -10.86 36.69
C PRO A 75 16.59 -10.21 36.65
N PRO A 76 17.33 -10.15 37.79
CA PRO A 76 18.39 -9.14 37.99
C PRO A 76 19.84 -9.66 37.96
N LEU A 77 20.82 -8.73 37.91
CA LEU A 77 22.21 -9.01 38.30
C LEU A 77 22.87 -7.91 39.15
N ARG A 78 23.29 -8.33 40.35
CA ARG A 78 24.41 -7.82 41.18
C ARG A 78 24.57 -6.31 41.39
N ARG A 79 24.08 -5.84 42.55
CA ARG A 79 24.80 -4.81 43.33
C ARG A 79 26.26 -5.25 43.57
N ARG A 80 27.19 -4.30 43.55
CA ARG A 80 28.47 -4.38 44.27
C ARG A 80 28.60 -3.11 45.11
N SER A 81 29.05 -3.23 46.35
CA SER A 81 28.96 -2.15 47.35
C SER A 81 30.34 -1.64 47.77
N SER A 82 30.66 -0.43 47.34
CA SER A 82 31.67 0.47 47.92
C SER A 82 31.45 1.85 47.28
N GLY A 83 31.22 2.94 48.01
CA GLY A 83 31.17 3.09 49.46
C GLY A 83 32.14 4.16 49.93
N ASP A 84 31.77 5.42 49.70
CA ASP A 84 32.28 6.59 50.41
C ASP A 84 31.10 7.53 50.67
N LYS A 85 31.25 8.42 51.65
CA LYS A 85 30.24 9.43 52.02
C LYS A 85 30.78 10.83 51.73
N GLU A 86 30.16 11.52 50.78
CA GLU A 86 30.13 12.98 50.76
C GLU A 86 28.69 13.44 50.99
N GLU A 87 28.53 14.43 51.86
CA GLU A 87 27.21 14.90 52.29
C GLU A 87 26.69 15.96 51.31
N LEU A 88 25.69 15.61 50.49
CA LEU A 88 25.06 16.57 49.58
C LEU A 88 24.30 17.64 50.37
N LEU A 89 24.83 18.86 50.37
CA LEU A 89 24.20 20.05 50.93
C LEU A 89 23.08 20.60 50.02
N LEU A 90 21.96 19.88 49.95
CA LEU A 90 20.68 20.49 49.58
C LEU A 90 20.10 21.25 50.78
N PRO A 91 19.39 22.39 50.57
CA PRO A 91 18.66 23.05 51.65
C PRO A 91 17.72 22.07 52.37
N PRO A 92 17.62 22.12 53.71
CA PRO A 92 16.92 21.10 54.50
C PRO A 92 15.44 20.93 54.09
N ASP A 93 14.79 22.01 53.66
CA ASP A 93 13.40 21.99 53.20
C ASP A 93 13.21 21.20 51.89
N MET A 94 14.23 21.14 51.00
CA MET A 94 14.14 20.41 49.73
C MET A 94 14.33 18.90 49.88
N LEU A 95 15.10 18.45 50.87
CA LEU A 95 15.27 17.02 51.17
C LEU A 95 13.91 16.34 51.45
N VAL A 96 13.00 17.03 52.13
CA VAL A 96 11.64 16.56 52.45
C VAL A 96 10.80 16.32 51.18
N PHE A 97 11.00 17.11 50.11
CA PHE A 97 10.32 16.90 48.83
C PHE A 97 10.96 15.78 47.99
N LYS A 98 12.25 15.51 48.19
CA LYS A 98 12.97 14.37 47.58
C LYS A 98 12.48 13.05 48.17
N GLU A 99 12.44 12.94 49.50
CA GLU A 99 12.00 11.73 50.21
C GLU A 99 10.51 11.40 49.99
N ARG A 100 9.66 12.42 49.75
CA ARG A 100 8.24 12.23 49.42
C ARG A 100 7.95 11.90 47.95
N GLY A 101 8.97 11.79 47.09
CA GLY A 101 8.79 11.52 45.66
C GLY A 101 8.16 12.67 44.85
N VAL A 102 8.06 13.87 45.44
CA VAL A 102 7.52 15.07 44.79
C VAL A 102 8.55 15.65 43.81
N LEU A 103 9.85 15.53 44.12
CA LEU A 103 10.95 15.76 43.18
C LEU A 103 11.17 14.57 42.24
N SER A 104 10.09 14.10 41.59
CA SER A 104 10.20 13.24 40.41
C SER A 104 10.46 14.12 39.19
N PHE A 105 11.73 14.39 38.93
CA PHE A 105 12.21 14.75 37.59
C PHE A 105 11.66 13.72 36.58
N GLY A 106 11.29 14.17 35.38
CA GLY A 106 10.40 13.42 34.49
C GLY A 106 10.85 11.97 34.25
N GLN A 107 9.93 11.02 34.42
CA GLN A 107 10.17 9.62 34.01
C GLN A 107 10.47 9.57 32.52
N ASP A 108 11.46 8.78 32.12
CA ASP A 108 11.98 8.75 30.74
C ASP A 108 10.87 8.41 29.72
N VAL A 109 10.43 9.40 28.94
CA VAL A 109 9.33 9.24 27.98
C VAL A 109 9.88 8.75 26.64
N ASN A 110 10.09 7.44 26.52
CA ASN A 110 10.48 6.81 25.25
C ASN A 110 9.29 6.75 24.28
N PHE A 111 9.33 7.56 23.22
CA PHE A 111 8.44 7.40 22.07
C PHE A 111 9.02 6.36 21.12
N GLU A 112 8.35 5.21 21.01
CA GLU A 112 8.74 4.12 20.11
C GLU A 112 7.58 3.68 19.21
N PRO A 113 7.80 3.47 17.90
CA PRO A 113 6.76 3.03 16.97
C PRO A 113 6.50 1.52 17.09
N THR A 114 6.02 1.09 18.26
CA THR A 114 5.90 -0.31 18.68
C THR A 114 5.17 -1.22 17.68
N LYS A 115 4.03 -0.78 17.15
CA LYS A 115 3.25 -1.52 16.11
C LYS A 115 4.11 -1.89 14.90
N LEU A 116 4.97 -0.96 14.46
CA LEU A 116 5.80 -1.04 13.27
C LEU A 116 7.10 -1.83 13.56
N LEU A 117 7.74 -1.60 14.71
CA LEU A 117 8.89 -2.39 15.17
C LEU A 117 8.52 -3.88 15.35
N MET A 118 7.36 -4.18 15.94
CA MET A 118 6.81 -5.53 16.01
C MET A 118 6.51 -6.13 14.63
N SER A 119 6.21 -5.31 13.61
CA SER A 119 6.03 -5.79 12.24
C SER A 119 7.36 -6.19 11.59
N PHE A 120 8.41 -5.39 11.78
CA PHE A 120 9.76 -5.68 11.30
C PHE A 120 10.33 -6.95 11.96
N GLN A 121 10.23 -7.06 13.29
CA GLN A 121 10.65 -8.26 14.04
C GLN A 121 9.90 -9.53 13.56
N ARG A 122 8.59 -9.41 13.28
CA ARG A 122 7.78 -10.54 12.80
C ARG A 122 8.19 -11.00 11.40
N ASP A 123 8.48 -10.08 10.48
CA ASP A 123 8.97 -10.45 9.15
C ASP A 123 10.41 -11.00 9.21
N ALA A 124 11.29 -10.42 10.04
CA ALA A 124 12.65 -10.90 10.28
C ALA A 124 12.70 -12.35 10.82
N HIS A 125 11.96 -12.66 11.89
CA HIS A 125 11.91 -14.02 12.44
C HIS A 125 11.25 -15.05 11.49
N THR A 126 10.40 -14.61 10.55
CA THR A 126 9.92 -15.49 9.47
C THR A 126 10.94 -15.72 8.35
N THR A 127 12.04 -14.97 8.30
CA THR A 127 13.11 -15.14 7.30
C THR A 127 14.17 -16.16 7.75
N THR A 128 14.34 -16.36 9.06
CA THR A 128 15.30 -17.31 9.66
C THR A 128 14.73 -18.71 9.98
N SER A 129 13.48 -18.99 9.62
CA SER A 129 12.77 -20.23 10.00
C SER A 129 12.36 -21.06 8.78
N SER A 130 13.31 -21.74 8.13
CA SER A 130 13.11 -22.35 6.80
C SER A 130 13.78 -23.71 6.57
N ASP A 131 13.50 -24.71 7.41
CA ASP A 131 13.87 -26.12 7.19
C ASP A 131 12.66 -26.98 6.73
N GLY A 132 11.82 -26.42 5.85
CA GLY A 132 10.61 -27.10 5.34
C GLY A 132 10.85 -28.02 4.14
N PHE A 133 11.81 -27.66 3.28
CA PHE A 133 12.20 -28.39 2.07
C PHE A 133 13.71 -28.21 1.83
N ASN A 134 14.36 -29.23 1.26
CA ASN A 134 15.80 -29.23 0.93
C ASN A 134 16.14 -28.40 -0.33
N THR A 135 15.58 -27.19 -0.48
CA THR A 135 15.79 -26.30 -1.64
C THR A 135 16.52 -25.02 -1.22
N THR A 136 17.76 -24.85 -1.68
CA THR A 136 18.58 -23.68 -1.38
C THR A 136 18.10 -22.44 -2.13
N LEU A 137 17.37 -21.56 -1.45
CA LEU A 137 16.95 -20.25 -1.98
C LEU A 137 18.17 -19.41 -2.38
N GLN A 138 18.27 -19.04 -3.65
CA GLN A 138 19.42 -18.31 -4.20
C GLN A 138 19.07 -16.85 -4.55
N ARG A 139 19.83 -15.91 -3.97
CA ARG A 139 19.91 -14.51 -4.44
C ARG A 139 21.02 -14.41 -5.48
N PHE A 140 20.75 -13.69 -6.57
CA PHE A 140 21.64 -13.60 -7.74
C PHE A 140 22.25 -12.20 -7.93
N GLY A 141 21.51 -11.14 -7.63
CA GLY A 141 22.04 -9.79 -7.56
C GLY A 141 22.51 -9.16 -8.89
N PHE A 142 21.80 -9.40 -9.99
CA PHE A 142 22.16 -8.84 -11.30
C PHE A 142 21.69 -7.39 -11.51
N ARG A 143 20.64 -6.93 -10.80
CA ARG A 143 20.25 -5.51 -10.76
C ARG A 143 20.44 -4.90 -9.37
N LYS A 144 20.81 -3.61 -9.34
CA LYS A 144 20.76 -2.80 -8.10
C LYS A 144 19.30 -2.64 -7.64
N PRO A 145 19.02 -2.51 -6.33
CA PRO A 145 17.70 -2.11 -5.86
C PRO A 145 17.40 -0.68 -6.34
N LYS A 146 16.21 -0.48 -6.91
CA LYS A 146 15.83 0.75 -7.62
C LYS A 146 14.81 1.53 -6.79
N LEU A 147 15.17 2.75 -6.39
CA LEU A 147 14.32 3.67 -5.63
C LEU A 147 13.87 4.85 -6.49
N ALA A 148 12.61 5.26 -6.32
CA ALA A 148 12.13 6.55 -6.79
C ALA A 148 12.09 7.54 -5.62
N LEU A 149 12.61 8.74 -5.84
CA LEU A 149 12.40 9.90 -4.96
C LEU A 149 11.36 10.80 -5.60
N VAL A 150 10.40 11.29 -4.82
CA VAL A 150 9.29 12.11 -5.31
C VAL A 150 9.21 13.38 -4.48
N PHE A 151 9.39 14.52 -5.13
CA PHE A 151 9.36 15.85 -4.53
C PHE A 151 8.19 16.69 -5.06
N ALA A 152 7.81 17.72 -4.31
CA ALA A 152 6.93 18.76 -4.84
C ALA A 152 7.70 19.75 -5.74
N ASP A 153 8.95 20.04 -5.40
CA ASP A 153 9.80 21.02 -6.07
C ASP A 153 11.29 20.72 -5.82
N LEU A 154 12.16 21.29 -6.64
CA LEU A 154 13.62 21.17 -6.55
C LEU A 154 14.27 22.50 -6.10
N LEU A 155 13.63 23.21 -5.15
CA LEU A 155 14.16 24.45 -4.57
C LEU A 155 15.40 24.18 -3.69
N ALA A 156 16.30 25.15 -3.58
CA ALA A 156 17.49 25.04 -2.75
C ALA A 156 17.13 25.22 -1.25
N ASP A 157 16.60 24.17 -0.63
CA ASP A 157 16.16 24.19 0.77
C ASP A 157 16.82 23.09 1.64
N PRO A 158 16.71 23.18 2.99
CA PRO A 158 17.32 22.20 3.90
C PRO A 158 16.79 20.77 3.75
N GLN A 159 15.56 20.57 3.25
CA GLN A 159 15.00 19.24 3.00
C GLN A 159 15.66 18.61 1.77
N GLN A 160 15.84 19.38 0.70
CA GLN A 160 16.58 18.94 -0.49
C GLN A 160 18.03 18.62 -0.13
N MET A 161 18.72 19.43 0.69
CA MET A 161 20.09 19.09 1.12
C MET A 161 20.15 17.82 2.00
N LYS A 162 19.17 17.60 2.89
CA LYS A 162 19.03 16.35 3.65
C LYS A 162 18.87 15.16 2.71
N MET A 163 17.94 15.23 1.76
CA MET A 163 17.64 14.13 0.84
C MET A 163 18.76 13.87 -0.19
N VAL A 164 19.45 14.91 -0.68
CA VAL A 164 20.67 14.78 -1.50
C VAL A 164 21.76 14.04 -0.72
N THR A 165 21.99 14.39 0.54
CA THR A 165 23.03 13.76 1.39
C THR A 165 22.71 12.29 1.65
N VAL A 166 21.47 11.96 2.05
CA VAL A 166 21.01 10.57 2.23
C VAL A 166 21.15 9.78 0.93
N SER A 167 20.74 10.37 -0.21
CA SER A 167 20.81 9.70 -1.51
C SER A 167 22.24 9.42 -1.96
N LYS A 168 23.19 10.31 -1.66
CA LYS A 168 24.62 10.10 -1.92
C LYS A 168 25.15 8.88 -1.18
N ALA A 169 24.78 8.70 0.09
CA ALA A 169 25.13 7.50 0.86
C ALA A 169 24.45 6.22 0.32
N LEU A 170 23.17 6.31 -0.08
CA LEU A 170 22.44 5.17 -0.67
C LEU A 170 23.05 4.70 -2.02
N LEU A 171 23.55 5.63 -2.86
CA LEU A 171 24.24 5.27 -4.10
C LEU A 171 25.53 4.47 -3.85
N GLU A 172 26.32 4.83 -2.83
CA GLU A 172 27.55 4.12 -2.39
C GLU A 172 27.25 2.73 -1.79
N ILE A 173 26.17 2.65 -1.00
CA ILE A 173 25.60 1.40 -0.47
C ILE A 173 25.20 0.43 -1.60
N GLY A 174 24.86 0.97 -2.78
CA GLY A 174 24.63 0.18 -3.99
C GLY A 174 23.22 0.31 -4.57
N TYR A 175 22.38 1.22 -4.06
CA TYR A 175 21.09 1.53 -4.67
C TYR A 175 21.26 2.19 -6.06
N ALA A 176 20.20 2.16 -6.85
CA ALA A 176 20.00 3.00 -8.03
C ALA A 176 18.81 3.93 -7.76
N ILE A 177 18.97 5.23 -8.05
CA ILE A 177 17.99 6.26 -7.70
C ILE A 177 17.53 6.98 -8.97
N GLN A 178 16.23 7.28 -9.06
CA GLN A 178 15.68 8.24 -10.02
C GLN A 178 14.79 9.24 -9.28
N VAL A 179 14.79 10.50 -9.74
CA VAL A 179 14.12 11.63 -9.08
C VAL A 179 12.95 12.10 -9.93
N TYR A 180 11.80 12.29 -9.28
CA TYR A 180 10.60 12.89 -9.83
C TYR A 180 10.23 14.15 -9.05
N SER A 181 9.75 15.19 -9.74
CA SER A 181 9.29 16.42 -9.09
C SER A 181 8.05 17.00 -9.79
N LEU A 182 7.13 17.62 -9.04
CA LEU A 182 5.96 18.31 -9.60
C LEU A 182 6.31 19.72 -10.13
N ALA A 183 7.41 20.31 -9.67
CA ALA A 183 7.97 21.56 -10.16
C ALA A 183 9.49 21.46 -10.29
N ASP A 184 10.07 22.16 -11.27
CA ASP A 184 11.52 22.24 -11.43
C ASP A 184 12.16 23.24 -10.45
N GLY A 185 13.49 23.27 -10.37
CA GLY A 185 14.23 24.17 -9.50
C GLY A 185 15.76 23.98 -9.54
N PRO A 186 16.53 24.86 -8.88
CA PRO A 186 18.00 24.88 -8.96
C PRO A 186 18.69 23.55 -8.57
N VAL A 187 18.08 22.74 -7.70
CA VAL A 187 18.65 21.45 -7.25
C VAL A 187 18.65 20.39 -8.35
N HIS A 188 17.91 20.59 -9.46
CA HIS A 188 17.97 19.74 -10.65
C HIS A 188 19.42 19.54 -11.14
N GLY A 189 20.21 20.62 -11.20
CA GLY A 189 21.62 20.54 -11.59
C GLY A 189 22.48 19.70 -10.62
N ILE A 190 22.17 19.74 -9.32
CA ILE A 190 22.88 18.95 -8.30
C ILE A 190 22.58 17.45 -8.49
N TRP A 191 21.33 17.07 -8.72
CA TRP A 191 20.95 15.68 -9.00
C TRP A 191 21.61 15.16 -10.28
N GLN A 192 21.68 15.96 -11.35
CA GLN A 192 22.39 15.60 -12.59
C GLN A 192 23.90 15.41 -12.35
N GLN A 193 24.55 16.27 -11.56
CA GLN A 193 25.97 16.13 -11.18
C GLN A 193 26.26 14.83 -10.40
N MET A 194 25.28 14.31 -9.67
CA MET A 194 25.35 13.01 -9.00
C MET A 194 25.08 11.81 -9.95
N GLY A 195 24.85 12.05 -11.24
CA GLY A 195 24.46 11.01 -12.20
C GLY A 195 23.03 10.50 -12.03
N VAL A 196 22.18 11.22 -11.28
CA VAL A 196 20.78 10.84 -11.02
C VAL A 196 19.86 11.50 -12.05
N SER A 197 19.07 10.68 -12.75
CA SER A 197 18.09 11.19 -13.70
C SER A 197 16.92 11.87 -12.98
N VAL A 198 16.66 13.14 -13.30
CA VAL A 198 15.50 13.90 -12.87
C VAL A 198 14.41 13.85 -13.95
N THR A 199 13.15 13.75 -13.55
CA THR A 199 11.97 13.90 -14.43
C THR A 199 10.97 14.84 -13.76
N VAL A 200 10.74 15.99 -14.38
CA VAL A 200 9.67 16.91 -13.95
C VAL A 200 8.34 16.41 -14.50
N LEU A 201 7.29 16.46 -13.69
CA LEU A 201 5.95 15.96 -14.01
C LEU A 201 4.97 17.13 -14.08
N ASP A 202 4.29 17.28 -15.21
CA ASP A 202 3.24 18.29 -15.37
C ASP A 202 2.15 18.12 -14.31
N SER A 203 1.79 19.21 -13.64
CA SER A 203 0.91 19.23 -12.45
C SER A 203 -0.53 18.77 -12.68
N ASN A 204 -0.92 18.47 -13.92
CA ASN A 204 -2.19 17.81 -14.24
C ASN A 204 -2.26 16.41 -13.60
N HIS A 205 -3.36 16.09 -12.91
CA HIS A 205 -3.54 14.81 -12.23
C HIS A 205 -3.55 13.56 -13.15
N ALA A 206 -3.54 13.74 -14.47
CA ALA A 206 -3.37 12.64 -15.43
C ALA A 206 -1.90 12.25 -15.63
N SER A 207 -0.95 13.17 -15.47
CA SER A 207 0.48 12.93 -15.77
C SER A 207 1.16 12.04 -14.73
N SER A 208 0.73 12.11 -13.47
CA SER A 208 1.37 11.43 -12.32
C SER A 208 1.27 9.90 -12.35
N CYS A 209 0.27 9.35 -13.06
CA CYS A 209 0.14 7.90 -13.29
C CYS A 209 0.74 7.42 -14.63
N LEU A 210 1.49 8.24 -15.37
CA LEU A 210 2.20 7.82 -16.58
C LEU A 210 3.52 7.06 -16.28
N ILE A 211 3.78 6.73 -15.02
CA ILE A 211 4.98 6.01 -14.55
C ILE A 211 4.59 4.59 -14.12
N ASP A 212 5.30 3.57 -14.64
CA ASP A 212 5.24 2.22 -14.05
C ASP A 212 5.98 2.21 -12.70
N TRP A 213 5.25 2.52 -11.64
CA TRP A 213 5.79 2.50 -10.29
C TRP A 213 6.23 1.09 -9.83
N LEU A 214 5.71 0.01 -10.45
CA LEU A 214 6.18 -1.37 -10.18
C LEU A 214 7.58 -1.65 -10.76
N SER A 215 8.16 -0.72 -11.52
CA SER A 215 9.56 -0.78 -11.93
C SER A 215 10.55 -0.42 -10.80
N TYR A 216 10.05 0.00 -9.63
CA TYR A 216 10.83 0.35 -8.44
C TYR A 216 10.57 -0.63 -7.30
N ASP A 217 11.60 -0.93 -6.51
CA ASP A 217 11.50 -1.80 -5.33
C ASP A 217 10.92 -1.05 -4.12
N GLY A 218 10.93 0.29 -4.16
CA GLY A 218 10.28 1.18 -3.19
C GLY A 218 10.33 2.65 -3.62
N VAL A 219 9.48 3.47 -2.99
CA VAL A 219 9.33 4.90 -3.29
C VAL A 219 9.45 5.73 -2.01
N ILE A 220 10.20 6.83 -2.06
CA ILE A 220 10.26 7.84 -1.00
C ILE A 220 9.64 9.14 -1.51
N VAL A 221 8.57 9.59 -0.87
CA VAL A 221 7.94 10.90 -1.11
C VAL A 221 8.42 11.87 -0.04
N ASN A 222 8.76 13.12 -0.40
CA ASN A 222 9.14 14.15 0.56
C ASN A 222 8.18 15.35 0.53
N SER A 223 7.86 15.84 1.73
CA SER A 223 6.95 16.95 2.03
C SER A 223 5.46 16.68 1.75
N LEU A 224 4.61 17.58 2.26
CA LEU A 224 3.15 17.48 2.17
C LEU A 224 2.61 17.86 0.79
N GLU A 225 3.29 18.75 0.07
CA GLU A 225 2.80 19.28 -1.21
C GLU A 225 2.79 18.21 -2.32
N ALA A 226 3.60 17.15 -2.17
CA ALA A 226 3.59 15.97 -3.03
C ALA A 226 2.36 15.04 -2.86
N ARG A 227 1.38 15.43 -2.02
CA ARG A 227 0.09 14.73 -1.81
C ARG A 227 -0.62 14.34 -3.11
N SER A 228 -0.50 15.13 -4.18
CA SER A 228 -1.14 14.84 -5.48
C SER A 228 -0.71 13.52 -6.11
N MET A 229 0.41 12.92 -5.68
CA MET A 229 0.92 11.63 -6.14
C MET A 229 0.27 10.44 -5.42
N PHE A 230 -0.30 10.65 -4.22
CA PHE A 230 -0.93 9.58 -3.44
C PHE A 230 -2.21 9.04 -4.09
N THR A 231 -2.90 9.82 -4.92
CA THR A 231 -4.01 9.35 -5.75
C THR A 231 -3.60 8.13 -6.57
N CYS A 232 -2.43 8.20 -7.21
CA CYS A 232 -1.85 7.11 -7.99
C CYS A 232 -1.44 5.93 -7.11
N PHE A 233 -0.73 6.20 -5.99
CA PHE A 233 -0.29 5.12 -5.09
C PHE A 233 -1.46 4.38 -4.42
N MET A 234 -2.63 5.00 -4.23
CA MET A 234 -3.81 4.35 -3.67
C MET A 234 -4.50 3.36 -4.64
N GLN A 235 -4.31 3.51 -5.95
CA GLN A 235 -4.92 2.65 -6.96
C GLN A 235 -4.21 1.30 -7.11
N GLU A 236 -4.95 0.24 -7.45
CA GLU A 236 -4.34 -1.03 -7.88
C GLU A 236 -3.73 -0.86 -9.30
N PRO A 237 -2.55 -1.43 -9.59
CA PRO A 237 -1.73 -2.30 -8.74
C PRO A 237 -0.73 -1.57 -7.81
N PHE A 238 -0.53 -0.25 -7.97
CA PHE A 238 0.49 0.52 -7.24
C PHE A 238 0.31 0.55 -5.72
N LYS A 239 -0.89 0.21 -5.22
CA LYS A 239 -1.21 -0.06 -3.80
C LYS A 239 -0.30 -1.11 -3.13
N SER A 240 0.35 -1.98 -3.91
CA SER A 240 1.30 -2.99 -3.43
C SER A 240 2.70 -2.45 -3.06
N ILE A 241 3.06 -1.24 -3.53
CA ILE A 241 4.44 -0.73 -3.48
C ILE A 241 4.79 -0.19 -2.08
N PRO A 242 5.98 -0.52 -1.52
CA PRO A 242 6.45 0.09 -0.29
C PRO A 242 6.69 1.58 -0.45
N LEU A 243 6.03 2.38 0.39
CA LEU A 243 5.97 3.84 0.28
C LEU A 243 6.42 4.48 1.60
N VAL A 244 7.55 5.20 1.56
CA VAL A 244 8.06 6.01 2.68
C VAL A 244 7.68 7.46 2.44
N TRP A 245 7.06 8.14 3.40
CA TRP A 245 6.68 9.55 3.27
C TRP A 245 7.38 10.41 4.33
N ALA A 246 8.36 11.20 3.93
CA ALA A 246 9.07 12.12 4.82
C ALA A 246 8.27 13.43 4.96
N ILE A 247 7.84 13.76 6.18
CA ILE A 247 7.12 14.98 6.54
C ILE A 247 7.99 15.79 7.49
N ASN A 248 8.29 17.04 7.12
CA ASN A 248 9.28 17.88 7.82
C ASN A 248 8.71 19.18 8.42
N ASP A 249 7.39 19.38 8.32
CA ASP A 249 6.68 20.62 8.66
C ASP A 249 5.42 20.32 9.51
N GLU A 250 4.97 21.30 10.29
CA GLU A 250 3.88 21.17 11.27
C GLU A 250 2.52 21.73 10.81
N SER A 251 2.47 22.47 9.70
CA SER A 251 1.30 23.26 9.26
C SER A 251 -0.02 22.47 9.20
N LEU A 252 0.01 21.22 8.69
CA LEU A 252 -1.18 20.37 8.63
C LEU A 252 -1.66 19.91 10.02
N ALA A 253 -0.76 19.64 10.96
CA ALA A 253 -1.12 19.30 12.34
C ALA A 253 -1.63 20.51 13.14
N VAL A 254 -1.20 21.73 12.79
CA VAL A 254 -1.78 22.96 13.33
C VAL A 254 -3.18 23.21 12.75
N ARG A 255 -3.38 22.95 11.45
CA ARG A 255 -4.70 23.09 10.79
C ARG A 255 -5.71 21.99 11.17
N SER A 256 -5.28 20.75 11.45
CA SER A 256 -6.21 19.65 11.75
C SER A 256 -7.03 19.90 13.03
N ARG A 257 -6.40 20.52 14.04
CA ARG A 257 -7.07 21.05 15.25
C ARG A 257 -8.20 22.03 14.90
N GLN A 258 -7.99 22.87 13.87
CA GLN A 258 -9.00 23.82 13.39
C GLN A 258 -10.12 23.10 12.61
N TYR A 259 -9.83 22.04 11.85
CA TYR A 259 -10.85 21.22 11.19
C TYR A 259 -11.80 20.58 12.20
N ASN A 260 -11.27 20.06 13.31
CA ASN A 260 -12.07 19.51 14.40
C ASN A 260 -12.95 20.58 15.08
N SER A 261 -12.49 21.82 15.24
CA SER A 261 -13.33 22.91 15.79
C SER A 261 -14.35 23.50 14.80
N THR A 262 -14.15 23.32 13.49
CA THR A 262 -15.00 23.91 12.43
C THR A 262 -15.92 22.92 11.72
N GLY A 263 -15.79 21.61 12.01
CA GLY A 263 -16.65 20.56 11.46
C GLY A 263 -16.23 20.01 10.10
N HIS A 264 -15.03 20.31 9.59
CA HIS A 264 -14.50 19.82 8.31
C HIS A 264 -14.02 18.36 8.39
N THR A 265 -14.90 17.45 8.82
CA THR A 265 -14.57 16.04 9.09
C THR A 265 -14.20 15.26 7.83
N GLU A 266 -14.80 15.57 6.67
CA GLU A 266 -14.51 14.90 5.40
C GLU A 266 -13.08 15.17 4.89
N LEU A 267 -12.58 16.40 5.08
CA LEU A 267 -11.19 16.73 4.77
C LEU A 267 -10.22 15.98 5.70
N LEU A 268 -10.58 15.83 6.98
CA LEU A 268 -9.81 15.06 7.96
C LEU A 268 -9.79 13.56 7.64
N THR A 269 -10.90 12.95 7.22
CA THR A 269 -10.97 11.53 6.84
C THR A 269 -10.21 11.25 5.54
N ASP A 270 -10.22 12.17 4.57
CA ASP A 270 -9.41 12.05 3.36
C ASP A 270 -7.90 12.13 3.64
N TRP A 271 -7.46 13.06 4.49
CA TRP A 271 -6.06 13.07 4.97
C TRP A 271 -5.71 11.77 5.70
N LYS A 272 -6.56 11.26 6.59
CA LYS A 272 -6.37 9.96 7.26
C LYS A 272 -6.24 8.80 6.26
N ARG A 273 -7.07 8.78 5.20
CA ARG A 273 -7.00 7.81 4.09
C ARG A 273 -5.62 7.85 3.42
N ILE A 274 -5.11 9.04 3.12
CA ILE A 274 -3.79 9.24 2.49
C ILE A 274 -2.64 8.81 3.42
N PHE A 275 -2.66 9.22 4.70
CA PHE A 275 -1.67 8.78 5.70
C PHE A 275 -1.66 7.24 5.87
N SER A 276 -2.83 6.60 5.80
CA SER A 276 -2.94 5.12 5.88
C SER A 276 -2.36 4.36 4.68
N ARG A 277 -2.14 5.03 3.53
CA ARG A 277 -1.47 4.42 2.36
C ARG A 277 0.04 4.40 2.50
N ALA A 278 0.66 5.33 3.22
CA ALA A 278 2.09 5.28 3.46
C ALA A 278 2.45 4.00 4.23
N SER A 279 3.45 3.25 3.74
CA SER A 279 3.96 2.07 4.45
C SER A 279 4.68 2.49 5.72
N VAL A 280 5.42 3.61 5.67
CA VAL A 280 5.94 4.33 6.82
C VAL A 280 5.87 5.84 6.55
N VAL A 281 5.48 6.62 7.56
CA VAL A 281 5.61 8.09 7.56
C VAL A 281 6.76 8.48 8.48
N VAL A 282 7.74 9.22 7.95
CA VAL A 282 8.99 9.58 8.61
C VAL A 282 8.95 11.03 9.06
N PHE A 283 9.25 11.26 10.34
CA PHE A 283 9.48 12.59 10.91
C PHE A 283 10.96 12.81 11.28
N HIS A 284 11.39 14.07 11.37
CA HIS A 284 12.78 14.44 11.71
C HIS A 284 13.03 14.73 13.20
N ASN A 285 12.00 14.70 14.04
CA ASN A 285 12.07 14.86 15.49
C ASN A 285 10.95 14.06 16.18
N TYR A 286 11.00 13.95 17.50
CA TYR A 286 10.01 13.21 18.31
C TYR A 286 8.75 14.03 18.68
N LEU A 287 8.74 15.35 18.44
CA LEU A 287 7.56 16.20 18.66
C LEU A 287 6.50 16.01 17.55
N LEU A 288 6.92 15.93 16.29
CA LEU A 288 6.03 15.78 15.13
C LEU A 288 5.05 14.59 15.24
N PRO A 289 5.45 13.36 15.67
CA PRO A 289 4.50 12.28 15.94
C PRO A 289 3.35 12.65 16.89
N ILE A 290 3.62 13.49 17.91
CA ILE A 290 2.62 13.94 18.89
C ILE A 290 1.67 14.96 18.24
N LEU A 291 2.21 15.90 17.47
CA LEU A 291 1.42 16.88 16.73
C LEU A 291 0.51 16.20 15.69
N TYR A 292 1.03 15.22 14.94
CA TYR A 292 0.30 14.44 13.94
C TYR A 292 -0.49 13.25 14.52
N SER A 293 -0.67 13.16 15.84
CA SER A 293 -1.39 12.06 16.50
C SER A 293 -2.84 11.89 16.03
N GLU A 294 -3.50 12.96 15.58
CA GLU A 294 -4.82 12.89 14.93
C GLU A 294 -4.84 12.05 13.65
N PHE A 295 -3.67 11.78 13.04
CA PHE A 295 -3.48 10.99 11.81
C PHE A 295 -2.80 9.63 12.04
N ASP A 296 -2.63 9.15 13.29
CA ASP A 296 -1.95 7.87 13.57
C ASP A 296 -2.67 6.66 12.96
N ALA A 297 -2.07 6.08 11.91
CA ALA A 297 -2.42 4.76 11.39
C ALA A 297 -1.54 3.63 11.98
N GLY A 298 -0.63 3.95 12.90
CA GLY A 298 0.37 3.04 13.45
C GLY A 298 1.62 2.85 12.60
N ASN A 299 1.85 3.75 11.65
CA ASN A 299 2.90 3.68 10.63
C ASN A 299 3.95 4.80 10.73
N PHE A 300 3.98 5.56 11.82
CA PHE A 300 5.00 6.60 12.05
C PHE A 300 6.37 6.02 12.41
N TYR A 301 7.43 6.71 12.03
CA TYR A 301 8.82 6.43 12.40
C TYR A 301 9.60 7.74 12.52
N VAL A 302 10.63 7.80 13.38
CA VAL A 302 11.43 9.01 13.61
C VAL A 302 12.87 8.75 13.19
N ILE A 303 13.40 9.61 12.31
CA ILE A 303 14.81 9.62 11.91
C ILE A 303 15.36 11.01 12.27
N PRO A 304 15.97 11.16 13.47
CA PRO A 304 16.26 12.46 14.04
C PRO A 304 17.37 13.18 13.26
N GLY A 305 17.14 14.45 12.92
CA GLY A 305 18.15 15.33 12.31
C GLY A 305 17.66 16.16 11.13
N SER A 306 18.12 17.41 11.06
CA SER A 306 17.79 18.34 9.97
C SER A 306 18.83 19.48 9.90
N PRO A 307 19.35 19.84 8.71
CA PRO A 307 20.26 20.98 8.57
C PRO A 307 19.57 22.36 8.66
N LYS A 308 18.24 22.40 8.89
CA LYS A 308 17.38 23.60 8.86
C LYS A 308 17.90 24.76 9.70
N GLU A 309 18.32 24.51 10.94
CA GLU A 309 18.71 25.58 11.86
C GLU A 309 20.15 26.08 11.59
N ALA A 310 21.06 25.20 11.17
CA ALA A 310 22.39 25.57 10.67
C ALA A 310 22.33 26.34 9.34
N TRP A 311 21.32 26.08 8.50
CA TRP A 311 21.08 26.82 7.26
C TRP A 311 20.64 28.26 7.56
N LYS A 312 19.58 28.43 8.39
CA LYS A 312 19.09 29.77 8.80
C LYS A 312 20.19 30.65 9.37
N ALA A 313 21.02 30.10 10.25
CA ALA A 313 21.99 30.87 11.03
C ALA A 313 23.24 31.31 10.25
N ASN A 314 23.33 31.03 8.95
CA ASN A 314 24.31 31.66 8.06
C ASN A 314 23.83 33.02 7.54
N ASN A 315 22.51 33.25 7.49
CA ASN A 315 21.88 34.39 6.80
C ASN A 315 21.44 35.50 7.78
N LEU A 316 22.03 35.53 8.99
CA LEU A 316 21.64 36.42 10.09
C LEU A 316 22.84 37.21 10.59
N ASP A 317 22.90 38.50 10.21
CA ASP A 317 23.77 39.47 10.85
C ASP A 317 23.29 39.72 12.28
N ILE A 318 24.15 39.45 13.27
CA ILE A 318 23.84 39.69 14.68
C ILE A 318 24.13 41.16 14.99
N PRO A 319 23.13 42.01 15.28
CA PRO A 319 23.38 43.42 15.59
C PRO A 319 24.08 43.57 16.94
N PRO A 320 25.04 44.51 17.09
CA PRO A 320 25.70 44.80 18.35
C PRO A 320 24.72 45.36 19.39
N LYS A 321 24.99 45.13 20.67
CA LYS A 321 24.11 45.48 21.81
C LYS A 321 24.90 45.95 23.02
N ASP A 322 24.26 46.77 23.85
CA ASP A 322 24.82 47.30 25.10
C ASP A 322 24.40 46.50 26.34
N ASP A 323 23.31 45.73 26.25
CA ASP A 323 22.80 44.87 27.32
C ASP A 323 23.26 43.41 27.16
N PHE A 324 23.52 42.72 28.27
CA PHE A 324 23.87 41.29 28.31
C PHE A 324 22.64 40.45 28.67
N VAL A 325 22.27 39.51 27.79
CA VAL A 325 21.03 38.74 27.91
C VAL A 325 21.30 37.25 28.12
N ILE A 326 20.87 36.73 29.27
CA ILE A 326 20.81 35.29 29.54
C ILE A 326 19.43 34.78 29.13
N SER A 327 19.35 33.68 28.37
CA SER A 327 18.08 33.03 28.03
C SER A 327 18.02 31.60 28.55
N ILE A 328 17.09 31.33 29.46
CA ILE A 328 16.79 29.99 29.98
C ILE A 328 15.77 29.34 29.05
N VAL A 329 16.12 28.19 28.45
CA VAL A 329 15.30 27.45 27.48
C VAL A 329 14.99 26.04 28.00
N GLY A 330 13.70 25.67 28.00
CA GLY A 330 13.27 24.32 28.37
C GLY A 330 13.16 23.35 27.19
N SER A 331 12.81 22.10 27.51
CA SER A 331 12.32 21.11 26.53
C SER A 331 11.09 21.60 25.78
N GLN A 332 10.90 21.12 24.54
CA GLN A 332 9.66 21.28 23.78
C GLN A 332 8.50 20.46 24.38
N PHE A 333 8.80 19.43 25.18
CA PHE A 333 7.80 18.61 25.86
C PHE A 333 7.40 19.24 27.20
N LEU A 334 6.09 19.41 27.42
CA LEU A 334 5.55 19.96 28.68
C LEU A 334 5.37 18.84 29.73
N TYR A 335 6.04 18.97 30.87
CA TYR A 335 5.94 18.02 31.99
C TYR A 335 5.91 18.74 33.34
N LYS A 336 5.42 18.05 34.38
CA LYS A 336 5.05 18.64 35.69
C LYS A 336 6.21 19.28 36.47
N GLY A 337 7.47 18.93 36.16
CA GLY A 337 8.67 19.45 36.82
C GLY A 337 9.24 20.74 36.23
N GLN A 338 8.91 21.07 34.98
CA GLN A 338 9.61 22.11 34.20
C GLN A 338 9.62 23.52 34.84
N TRP A 339 8.55 23.90 35.55
CA TRP A 339 8.49 25.19 36.27
C TRP A 339 9.39 25.22 37.52
N LEU A 340 9.57 24.06 38.18
CA LEU A 340 10.39 23.91 39.37
C LEU A 340 11.88 23.86 39.01
N GLU A 341 12.21 23.22 37.88
CA GLU A 341 13.55 23.22 37.31
C GLU A 341 13.97 24.64 36.90
N HIS A 342 13.08 25.40 36.25
CA HIS A 342 13.31 26.82 35.97
C HIS A 342 13.42 27.67 37.26
N ALA A 343 12.69 27.33 38.34
CA ALA A 343 12.82 28.00 39.64
C ALA A 343 14.20 27.77 40.29
N LEU A 344 14.69 26.53 40.28
CA LEU A 344 16.02 26.15 40.79
C LEU A 344 17.15 26.89 40.08
N LEU A 345 17.03 27.09 38.77
CA LEU A 345 18.00 27.82 37.96
C LEU A 345 17.97 29.33 38.26
N LEU A 346 16.78 29.90 38.45
CA LEU A 346 16.63 31.30 38.92
C LEU A 346 17.15 31.49 40.35
N GLU A 347 17.08 30.47 41.22
CA GLU A 347 17.70 30.50 42.55
C GLU A 347 19.23 30.46 42.45
N ALA A 348 19.78 29.56 41.64
CA ALA A 348 21.23 29.43 41.42
C ALA A 348 21.88 30.67 40.77
N LEU A 349 21.17 31.34 39.85
CA LEU A 349 21.66 32.55 39.16
C LEU A 349 21.45 33.85 39.97
N ARG A 350 20.71 33.79 41.10
CA ARG A 350 20.41 34.94 41.96
C ARG A 350 21.65 35.74 42.41
N PRO A 351 22.83 35.14 42.72
CA PRO A 351 24.01 35.90 43.13
C PRO A 351 24.59 36.84 42.07
N LEU A 352 24.20 36.70 40.79
CA LEU A 352 24.55 37.64 39.71
C LEU A 352 23.84 39.01 39.87
N PHE A 353 22.82 39.09 40.73
CA PHE A 353 22.01 40.29 40.97
C PHE A 353 22.12 40.73 42.45
N PRO A 354 23.31 41.18 42.91
CA PRO A 354 23.51 41.60 44.30
C PRO A 354 22.55 42.74 44.67
N GLY A 355 21.88 42.63 45.82
CA GLY A 355 20.83 43.58 46.22
C GLY A 355 21.29 45.05 46.27
N HIS A 356 20.31 45.97 46.24
CA HIS A 356 20.40 47.44 46.06
C HIS A 356 21.51 48.24 46.77
N ASN A 357 22.30 47.64 47.67
CA ASN A 357 23.32 48.29 48.48
C ASN A 357 24.77 48.01 48.00
N SER A 358 24.96 47.50 46.78
CA SER A 358 26.29 47.23 46.20
C SER A 358 26.58 48.14 45.01
N GLU A 359 27.75 48.79 45.02
CA GLU A 359 28.23 49.68 43.95
C GLU A 359 28.56 48.92 42.63
N SER A 360 28.60 47.58 42.66
CA SER A 360 28.92 46.73 41.50
C SER A 360 27.69 46.37 40.65
N TYR A 361 26.58 47.12 40.77
CA TYR A 361 25.35 46.80 40.04
C TYR A 361 25.47 47.09 38.54
N SER A 362 25.31 46.07 37.71
CA SER A 362 25.28 46.21 36.24
C SER A 362 23.83 46.32 35.76
N PRO A 363 23.31 47.53 35.41
CA PRO A 363 21.91 47.71 34.98
C PRO A 363 21.57 47.09 33.61
N HIS A 364 22.57 46.45 32.99
CA HIS A 364 22.56 45.88 31.64
C HIS A 364 22.27 44.37 31.61
N LEU A 365 22.24 43.69 32.75
CA LEU A 365 22.02 42.23 32.83
C LEU A 365 20.52 41.88 32.88
N LYS A 366 20.06 41.00 31.98
CA LYS A 366 18.65 40.55 31.88
C LYS A 366 18.53 39.04 31.71
N ILE A 367 17.55 38.42 32.37
CA ILE A 367 17.17 37.01 32.16
C ILE A 367 15.84 36.94 31.40
N ILE A 368 15.81 36.16 30.32
CA ILE A 368 14.59 35.78 29.61
C ILE A 368 14.32 34.29 29.84
N VAL A 369 13.11 33.93 30.28
CA VAL A 369 12.70 32.53 30.49
C VAL A 369 11.75 32.12 29.37
N LEU A 370 12.15 31.13 28.57
CA LEU A 370 11.41 30.57 27.45
C LEU A 370 10.77 29.22 27.85
N GLY A 371 9.45 29.19 27.89
CA GLY A 371 8.67 27.99 28.21
C GLY A 371 7.16 28.23 28.11
N GLY A 372 6.36 27.16 28.16
CA GLY A 372 4.90 27.23 28.28
C GLY A 372 4.13 27.90 27.13
N GLU A 373 2.80 27.81 27.21
CA GLU A 373 1.86 28.53 26.34
C GLU A 373 1.54 29.92 26.93
N SER A 374 1.30 30.90 26.05
CA SER A 374 1.00 32.30 26.43
C SER A 374 -0.28 32.49 27.26
N VAL A 375 -1.20 31.53 27.20
CA VAL A 375 -2.50 31.55 27.90
C VAL A 375 -2.43 30.82 29.26
N SER A 376 -1.27 30.26 29.61
CA SER A 376 -1.11 29.43 30.81
C SER A 376 -0.68 30.23 32.05
N ASN A 377 -1.00 29.69 33.24
CA ASN A 377 -0.55 30.22 34.54
C ASN A 377 0.99 30.25 34.71
N TYR A 378 1.76 29.76 33.73
CA TYR A 378 3.21 29.67 33.77
C TYR A 378 3.90 31.04 33.81
N SER A 379 3.37 32.06 33.11
CA SER A 379 3.92 33.42 33.20
C SER A 379 3.82 33.97 34.63
N LEU A 380 2.62 33.88 35.21
CA LEU A 380 2.35 34.30 36.58
C LEU A 380 3.21 33.52 37.60
N ALA A 381 3.48 32.24 37.34
CA ALA A 381 4.37 31.44 38.18
C ALA A 381 5.82 31.96 38.13
N ILE A 382 6.40 32.17 36.94
CA ILE A 382 7.77 32.72 36.80
C ILE A 382 7.87 34.14 37.37
N GLU A 383 6.86 34.98 37.15
CA GLU A 383 6.77 36.33 37.74
C GLU A 383 6.75 36.26 39.28
N THR A 384 5.92 35.38 39.86
CA THR A 384 5.85 35.17 41.32
C THR A 384 7.15 34.62 41.89
N ILE A 385 7.81 33.68 41.18
CA ILE A 385 9.12 33.14 41.54
C ILE A 385 10.18 34.27 41.56
N SER A 386 10.21 35.12 40.53
CA SER A 386 11.17 36.24 40.47
C SER A 386 11.00 37.24 41.62
N GLN A 387 9.76 37.54 42.00
CA GLN A 387 9.44 38.42 43.14
C GLN A 387 9.85 37.78 44.47
N ASN A 388 9.55 36.50 44.68
CA ASN A 388 9.94 35.76 45.89
C ASN A 388 11.46 35.62 46.02
N LEU A 389 12.18 35.44 44.91
CA LEU A 389 13.66 35.40 44.86
C LEU A 389 14.30 36.80 44.92
N THR A 390 13.52 37.86 45.17
CA THR A 390 13.98 39.25 45.33
C THR A 390 14.72 39.84 44.11
N TYR A 391 14.41 39.38 42.91
CA TYR A 391 14.94 39.99 41.69
C TYR A 391 14.43 41.44 41.53
N PRO A 392 15.22 42.35 40.92
CA PRO A 392 14.72 43.67 40.54
C PRO A 392 13.55 43.57 39.56
N LYS A 393 12.71 44.61 39.56
CA LYS A 393 11.67 44.77 38.52
C LYS A 393 12.34 44.77 37.14
N ASP A 394 11.68 44.10 36.19
CA ASP A 394 12.12 43.92 34.80
C ASP A 394 13.43 43.12 34.57
N ALA A 395 14.13 42.65 35.62
CA ALA A 395 15.36 41.88 35.48
C ALA A 395 15.13 40.44 34.96
N VAL A 396 14.00 39.82 35.34
CA VAL A 396 13.55 38.52 34.83
C VAL A 396 12.26 38.72 34.05
N ARG A 397 12.19 38.20 32.82
CA ARG A 397 10.98 38.25 31.98
C ARG A 397 10.66 36.88 31.40
N HIS A 398 9.43 36.43 31.57
CA HIS A 398 8.92 35.26 30.88
C HIS A 398 8.49 35.62 29.45
N VAL A 399 8.79 34.75 28.48
CA VAL A 399 8.24 34.82 27.12
C VAL A 399 7.78 33.43 26.69
N SER A 400 6.51 33.32 26.32
CA SER A 400 5.91 32.07 25.84
C SER A 400 6.55 31.59 24.53
N VAL A 401 6.53 30.27 24.29
CA VAL A 401 7.06 29.65 23.06
C VAL A 401 6.35 30.12 21.78
N ALA A 402 5.12 30.66 21.89
CA ALA A 402 4.40 31.31 20.78
C ALA A 402 4.98 32.69 20.36
N GLY A 403 5.96 33.22 21.09
CA GLY A 403 6.77 34.36 20.63
C GLY A 403 7.75 33.95 19.53
N ASN A 404 8.37 34.93 18.87
CA ASN A 404 9.42 34.63 17.90
C ASN A 404 10.71 34.19 18.63
N VAL A 405 10.82 32.89 18.90
CA VAL A 405 11.95 32.25 19.61
C VAL A 405 13.28 32.54 18.91
N ASP A 406 13.31 32.54 17.58
CA ASP A 406 14.52 32.76 16.80
C ASP A 406 15.08 34.17 17.09
N LYS A 407 14.23 35.21 17.10
CA LYS A 407 14.61 36.58 17.53
C LYS A 407 15.10 36.70 18.97
N ILE A 408 14.65 35.82 19.85
CA ILE A 408 15.05 35.83 21.27
C ILE A 408 16.43 35.19 21.40
N LEU A 409 16.69 34.09 20.71
CA LEU A 409 18.03 33.49 20.63
C LEU A 409 19.05 34.38 19.90
N GLU A 410 18.65 35.08 18.83
CA GLU A 410 19.45 36.15 18.21
C GLU A 410 19.87 37.20 19.26
N SER A 411 18.97 37.50 20.22
CA SER A 411 19.17 38.49 21.26
C SER A 411 19.92 38.04 22.52
N SER A 412 20.09 36.75 22.74
CA SER A 412 20.83 36.18 23.88
C SER A 412 22.34 36.30 23.70
N ASP A 413 23.08 36.53 24.77
CA ASP A 413 24.55 36.37 24.84
C ASP A 413 24.93 35.00 25.41
N LEU A 414 24.10 34.44 26.28
CA LEU A 414 24.24 33.13 26.89
C LEU A 414 22.89 32.39 26.87
N VAL A 415 22.91 31.11 26.50
CA VAL A 415 21.72 30.24 26.50
C VAL A 415 21.90 29.08 27.47
N ILE A 416 20.97 28.92 28.42
CA ILE A 416 21.01 27.91 29.47
C ILE A 416 19.88 26.91 29.25
N TYR A 417 20.19 25.61 29.11
CA TYR A 417 19.17 24.56 29.05
C TYR A 417 18.62 24.29 30.45
N GLY A 418 17.32 24.51 30.62
CA GLY A 418 16.65 24.48 31.92
C GLY A 418 15.80 23.24 32.19
N SER A 419 15.97 22.19 31.39
CA SER A 419 15.19 20.95 31.52
C SER A 419 16.10 19.78 31.87
N PHE A 420 15.74 19.05 32.93
CA PHE A 420 16.45 17.84 33.38
C PHE A 420 15.82 16.53 32.86
N LEU A 421 14.91 16.63 31.88
CA LEU A 421 14.34 15.50 31.14
C LEU A 421 15.34 14.99 30.09
N GLU A 422 15.64 13.69 30.12
CA GLU A 422 16.45 13.04 29.08
C GLU A 422 15.59 12.85 27.81
N GLU A 423 15.96 13.52 26.72
CA GLU A 423 15.26 13.42 25.42
C GLU A 423 15.92 12.39 24.50
N GLN A 424 15.11 11.71 23.68
CA GLN A 424 15.61 10.72 22.70
C GLN A 424 16.41 11.34 21.53
N SER A 425 16.29 12.65 21.29
CA SER A 425 17.09 13.41 20.31
C SER A 425 17.72 14.64 20.97
N PHE A 426 18.87 15.09 20.46
CA PHE A 426 19.49 16.33 20.94
C PHE A 426 18.54 17.54 20.74
N PRO A 427 18.28 18.38 21.76
CA PRO A 427 17.23 19.41 21.71
C PRO A 427 17.42 20.43 20.59
N GLU A 428 16.39 20.62 19.74
CA GLU A 428 16.45 21.57 18.61
C GLU A 428 16.75 23.01 19.05
N ILE A 429 16.30 23.41 20.24
CA ILE A 429 16.54 24.74 20.80
C ILE A 429 18.03 25.01 21.07
N LEU A 430 18.80 23.97 21.41
CA LEU A 430 20.26 24.05 21.56
C LEU A 430 20.95 24.05 20.20
N MET A 431 20.46 23.28 19.21
CA MET A 431 20.96 23.38 17.84
C MET A 431 20.80 24.80 17.29
N LYS A 432 19.67 25.48 17.54
CA LYS A 432 19.47 26.89 17.16
C LYS A 432 20.50 27.81 17.84
N ALA A 433 20.67 27.71 19.16
CA ALA A 433 21.59 28.55 19.91
C ALA A 433 23.05 28.39 19.45
N MET A 434 23.50 27.13 19.30
CA MET A 434 24.84 26.81 18.80
C MET A 434 25.03 27.27 17.34
N ALA A 435 24.04 27.07 16.47
CA ALA A 435 24.10 27.55 15.07
C ALA A 435 24.23 29.08 14.97
N LEU A 436 23.61 29.82 15.89
CA LEU A 436 23.79 31.28 16.04
C LEU A 436 25.14 31.67 16.69
N GLY A 437 26.00 30.71 17.05
CA GLY A 437 27.30 30.96 17.68
C GLY A 437 27.23 31.38 19.13
N LYS A 438 26.08 31.17 19.80
CA LYS A 438 25.91 31.50 21.23
C LYS A 438 26.51 30.39 22.09
N PRO A 439 27.25 30.68 23.17
CA PRO A 439 27.61 29.67 24.14
C PRO A 439 26.35 29.07 24.76
N ILE A 440 26.31 27.74 24.84
CA ILE A 440 25.29 26.99 25.55
C ILE A 440 25.83 26.47 26.88
N VAL A 441 24.98 26.41 27.90
CA VAL A 441 25.23 25.77 29.19
C VAL A 441 24.10 24.79 29.45
N ALA A 442 24.38 23.51 29.63
CA ALA A 442 23.36 22.46 29.69
C ALA A 442 23.64 21.44 30.82
N PRO A 443 22.60 20.76 31.35
CA PRO A 443 22.79 19.68 32.29
C PRO A 443 23.50 18.49 31.62
N ASP A 444 24.25 17.70 32.39
CA ASP A 444 25.10 16.60 31.92
C ASP A 444 24.36 15.32 31.49
N LEU A 445 23.15 15.48 30.93
CA LEU A 445 22.28 14.46 30.36
C LEU A 445 23.00 13.64 29.27
N LEU A 446 22.69 12.36 29.16
CA LEU A 446 23.39 11.38 28.32
C LEU A 446 23.40 11.78 26.85
N ASN A 447 22.27 12.24 26.31
CA ASN A 447 22.15 12.61 24.90
C ASN A 447 22.75 13.99 24.60
N ILE A 448 22.75 14.90 25.57
CA ILE A 448 23.46 16.18 25.45
C ILE A 448 24.97 15.93 25.45
N LYS A 449 25.47 15.12 26.40
CA LYS A 449 26.87 14.73 26.55
C LYS A 449 27.44 13.87 25.41
N LYS A 450 26.57 13.23 24.62
CA LYS A 450 26.92 12.57 23.34
C LYS A 450 27.29 13.56 22.23
N HIS A 451 26.82 14.81 22.32
CA HIS A 451 26.89 15.80 21.24
C HIS A 451 27.57 17.13 21.65
N VAL A 452 27.86 17.33 22.93
CA VAL A 452 28.50 18.54 23.49
C VAL A 452 29.68 18.13 24.37
N ASP A 453 30.88 18.42 23.88
CA ASP A 453 32.11 18.40 24.67
C ASP A 453 32.17 19.63 25.59
N ASP A 454 32.25 19.39 26.91
CA ASP A 454 32.36 20.44 27.94
C ASP A 454 33.60 21.31 27.74
N ARG A 455 33.43 22.63 27.91
CA ARG A 455 34.44 23.69 27.73
C ARG A 455 35.08 23.74 26.34
N VAL A 456 34.55 22.99 25.35
CA VAL A 456 35.04 22.94 23.97
C VAL A 456 33.97 23.39 22.98
N THR A 457 32.75 22.83 23.07
CA THR A 457 31.63 23.14 22.16
C THR A 457 30.42 23.77 22.87
N GLY A 458 30.38 23.63 24.19
CA GLY A 458 29.42 24.20 25.12
C GLY A 458 29.92 23.94 26.55
N TYR A 459 29.11 24.23 27.54
CA TYR A 459 29.40 23.93 28.95
C TYR A 459 28.39 22.92 29.50
N LEU A 460 28.86 22.00 30.34
CA LEU A 460 28.02 21.04 31.05
C LEU A 460 28.05 21.28 32.58
N PHE A 461 26.90 21.12 33.24
CA PHE A 461 26.80 21.13 34.71
C PHE A 461 26.08 19.89 35.24
N PRO A 462 26.48 19.31 36.38
CA PRO A 462 25.73 18.23 37.02
C PRO A 462 24.36 18.74 37.49
N LYS A 463 23.27 18.06 37.10
CA LYS A 463 21.92 18.47 37.51
C LYS A 463 21.70 18.43 39.04
N GLU A 464 22.48 17.66 39.77
CA GLU A 464 22.50 17.64 41.24
C GLU A 464 23.33 18.76 41.89
N ASN A 465 24.16 19.52 41.14
CA ASN A 465 24.99 20.59 41.68
C ASN A 465 24.94 21.87 40.82
N LEU A 466 24.10 22.82 41.26
CA LEU A 466 23.88 24.09 40.60
C LEU A 466 24.91 25.19 40.98
N GLU A 467 25.82 24.94 41.92
CA GLU A 467 26.94 25.87 42.18
C GLU A 467 27.87 25.94 40.95
N ILE A 468 28.03 24.82 40.25
CA ILE A 468 28.81 24.72 39.01
C ILE A 468 28.20 25.57 37.90
N LEU A 469 26.86 25.64 37.81
CA LEU A 469 26.16 26.54 36.87
C LEU A 469 26.49 28.02 37.16
N LEU A 470 26.52 28.43 38.43
CA LEU A 470 26.90 29.80 38.80
C LEU A 470 28.37 30.09 38.47
N GLN A 471 29.28 29.15 38.73
CA GLN A 471 30.70 29.26 38.35
C GLN A 471 30.87 29.42 36.84
N ILE A 472 30.14 28.64 36.04
CA ILE A 472 30.14 28.75 34.56
C ILE A 472 29.57 30.10 34.12
N ALA A 473 28.48 30.58 34.72
CA ALA A 473 27.91 31.89 34.38
C ALA A 473 28.90 33.06 34.66
N LEU A 474 29.68 32.96 35.75
CA LEU A 474 30.75 33.90 36.08
C LEU A 474 31.99 33.77 35.17
N GLU A 475 32.27 32.59 34.63
CA GLU A 475 33.34 32.37 33.63
C GLU A 475 32.94 32.92 32.23
N VAL A 476 31.66 32.85 31.89
CA VAL A 476 31.10 33.38 30.64
C VAL A 476 30.97 34.91 30.66
N MET A 477 30.74 35.52 31.83
CA MET A 477 30.50 36.97 31.97
C MET A 477 31.68 37.70 32.63
N THR A 478 32.47 38.43 31.83
CA THR A 478 33.57 39.30 32.29
C THR A 478 33.21 40.76 32.08
N GLU A 479 33.25 41.58 33.13
CA GLU A 479 32.94 43.03 33.07
C GLU A 479 31.57 43.36 32.42
N GLY A 480 30.56 42.51 32.67
CA GLY A 480 29.22 42.65 32.09
C GLY A 480 29.13 42.30 30.60
N LYS A 481 30.15 41.64 30.03
CA LYS A 481 30.22 41.26 28.61
C LYS A 481 30.63 39.80 28.45
N ILE A 482 30.31 39.19 27.30
CA ILE A 482 30.71 37.81 26.99
C ILE A 482 32.24 37.69 26.92
N SER A 483 32.80 36.75 27.68
CA SER A 483 34.24 36.53 27.77
C SER A 483 34.82 36.00 26.43
N PRO A 484 36.09 36.29 26.11
CA PRO A 484 36.71 35.82 24.87
C PRO A 484 36.71 34.29 24.75
N LEU A 485 36.83 33.59 25.89
CA LEU A 485 36.78 32.13 25.96
C LEU A 485 35.38 31.60 25.61
N ALA A 486 34.33 32.13 26.24
CA ALA A 486 32.95 31.72 25.97
C ALA A 486 32.53 32.02 24.52
N ARG A 487 33.00 33.15 23.95
CA ARG A 487 32.79 33.46 22.52
C ARG A 487 33.48 32.44 21.61
N ASN A 488 34.70 32.00 21.94
CA ASN A 488 35.40 30.97 21.17
C ASN A 488 34.69 29.61 21.25
N ILE A 489 34.20 29.22 22.43
CA ILE A 489 33.40 28.00 22.64
C ILE A 489 32.09 28.06 21.84
N GLY A 490 31.41 29.21 21.80
CA GLY A 490 30.22 29.41 20.95
C GLY A 490 30.51 29.25 19.45
N LEU A 491 31.65 29.73 18.95
CA LEU A 491 32.09 29.55 17.56
C LEU A 491 32.47 28.09 17.25
N MET A 492 33.06 27.37 18.20
CA MET A 492 33.29 25.92 18.10
C MET A 492 31.96 25.15 18.08
N GLY A 493 30.99 25.53 18.93
CA GLY A 493 29.63 24.99 18.92
C GLY A 493 28.91 25.19 17.57
N LYS A 494 29.04 26.38 16.97
CA LYS A 494 28.54 26.65 15.59
C LYS A 494 29.16 25.72 14.55
N THR A 495 30.46 25.45 14.69
CA THR A 495 31.19 24.56 13.79
C THR A 495 30.76 23.10 13.96
N ALA A 496 30.51 22.65 15.19
CA ALA A 496 30.02 21.30 15.49
C ALA A 496 28.59 21.07 14.99
N VAL A 497 27.66 21.98 15.31
CA VAL A 497 26.25 21.85 14.91
C VAL A 497 26.03 21.91 13.40
N LYS A 498 26.95 22.52 12.62
CA LYS A 498 26.88 22.53 11.15
C LYS A 498 26.73 21.14 10.52
N ASN A 499 27.15 20.06 11.18
CA ASN A 499 27.04 18.68 10.66
C ASN A 499 26.35 17.69 11.62
N MET A 500 25.79 18.16 12.74
CA MET A 500 25.16 17.29 13.74
C MET A 500 23.95 16.52 13.17
N MET A 501 23.71 15.32 13.68
CA MET A 501 22.66 14.36 13.27
C MET A 501 22.73 13.83 11.83
N ALA A 502 23.79 14.12 11.06
CA ALA A 502 23.96 13.62 9.70
C ALA A 502 24.13 12.09 9.65
N LEU A 503 24.94 11.53 10.57
CA LEU A 503 25.20 10.10 10.69
C LEU A 503 23.91 9.34 11.06
N GLU A 504 23.24 9.77 12.13
CA GLU A 504 21.97 9.23 12.61
C GLU A 504 20.88 9.27 11.53
N THR A 505 20.84 10.34 10.73
CA THR A 505 19.93 10.45 9.60
C THR A 505 20.23 9.40 8.51
N ILE A 506 21.49 9.24 8.11
CA ILE A 506 21.89 8.31 7.04
C ILE A 506 21.67 6.86 7.48
N GLU A 507 22.08 6.50 8.69
CA GLU A 507 21.89 5.16 9.25
C GLU A 507 20.40 4.86 9.50
N GLY A 508 19.62 5.84 9.94
CA GLY A 508 18.16 5.73 10.09
C GLY A 508 17.42 5.47 8.78
N TYR A 509 17.74 6.20 7.70
CA TYR A 509 17.09 5.95 6.40
C TYR A 509 17.49 4.59 5.79
N ALA A 510 18.76 4.20 5.90
CA ALA A 510 19.21 2.93 5.34
C ALA A 510 18.66 1.73 6.11
N THR A 511 18.67 1.74 7.45
CA THR A 511 18.06 0.68 8.27
C THR A 511 16.54 0.61 8.09
N LEU A 512 15.86 1.75 7.89
CA LEU A 512 14.44 1.76 7.55
C LEU A 512 14.16 1.09 6.19
N LEU A 513 14.97 1.37 5.17
CA LEU A 513 14.86 0.74 3.85
C LEU A 513 15.19 -0.76 3.89
N GLU A 514 16.20 -1.19 4.64
CA GLU A 514 16.51 -2.61 4.84
C GLU A 514 15.34 -3.41 5.45
N ASN A 515 14.56 -2.80 6.36
CA ASN A 515 13.39 -3.43 6.97
C ASN A 515 12.12 -3.41 6.09
N ILE A 516 11.97 -2.41 5.21
CA ILE A 516 10.77 -2.22 4.38
C ILE A 516 10.85 -2.96 3.04
N LEU A 517 12.02 -2.95 2.38
CA LEU A 517 12.13 -3.32 0.96
C LEU A 517 12.17 -4.84 0.75
N LYS A 518 11.18 -5.37 0.04
CA LYS A 518 11.06 -6.81 -0.24
C LYS A 518 11.76 -7.17 -1.55
N LEU A 519 13.09 -7.21 -1.47
CA LEU A 519 13.99 -7.34 -2.63
C LEU A 519 13.99 -8.77 -3.23
N SER A 520 13.46 -8.91 -4.45
CA SER A 520 13.42 -10.13 -5.27
C SER A 520 14.81 -10.75 -5.56
N SER A 521 14.84 -11.98 -6.07
CA SER A 521 16.07 -12.78 -6.22
C SER A 521 17.07 -12.22 -7.24
N GLU A 522 16.61 -11.51 -8.26
CA GLU A 522 17.46 -10.84 -9.25
C GLU A 522 18.11 -9.55 -8.71
N VAL A 523 17.65 -9.06 -7.55
CA VAL A 523 18.12 -7.82 -6.91
C VAL A 523 19.28 -8.08 -5.95
N ALA A 524 20.31 -7.23 -6.04
CA ALA A 524 21.46 -7.28 -5.14
C ALA A 524 21.04 -6.86 -3.72
N SER A 525 21.62 -7.50 -2.71
CA SER A 525 21.54 -6.98 -1.33
C SER A 525 22.34 -5.68 -1.23
N PRO A 526 21.80 -4.62 -0.61
CA PRO A 526 22.57 -3.44 -0.23
C PRO A 526 23.82 -3.81 0.59
N LYS A 527 24.88 -3.01 0.51
CA LYS A 527 25.98 -3.09 1.48
C LYS A 527 25.53 -2.48 2.82
N ASN A 528 26.09 -2.97 3.92
CA ASN A 528 25.86 -2.34 5.22
C ASN A 528 26.41 -0.90 5.26
N VAL A 529 25.68 0.01 5.92
CA VAL A 529 25.98 1.45 6.01
C VAL A 529 27.39 1.75 6.54
N GLN A 530 27.94 0.90 7.41
CA GLN A 530 29.29 1.06 7.95
C GLN A 530 30.39 1.00 6.87
N THR A 531 30.08 0.50 5.66
CA THR A 531 31.00 0.50 4.51
C THR A 531 31.06 1.83 3.76
N VAL A 532 30.15 2.79 4.04
CA VAL A 532 30.18 4.12 3.41
C VAL A 532 31.35 4.93 3.99
N PRO A 533 32.15 5.63 3.15
CA PRO A 533 33.25 6.47 3.61
C PRO A 533 32.82 7.46 4.69
N GLN A 534 33.61 7.54 5.77
CA GLN A 534 33.34 8.37 6.95
C GLN A 534 32.98 9.83 6.59
N LYS A 535 33.74 10.45 5.68
CA LYS A 535 33.49 11.80 5.14
C LYS A 535 32.12 12.00 4.45
N LEU A 536 31.43 10.93 4.04
CA LEU A 536 30.08 10.98 3.47
C LEU A 536 28.98 10.65 4.51
N ARG A 537 29.35 10.21 5.71
CA ARG A 537 28.43 9.93 6.82
C ARG A 537 28.38 11.05 7.87
N GLU A 538 29.51 11.72 8.11
CA GLU A 538 29.67 12.70 9.19
C GLU A 538 29.28 14.15 8.83
N GLY A 539 28.65 14.41 7.68
CA GLY A 539 28.27 15.78 7.34
C GLY A 539 27.34 15.93 6.14
N TRP A 540 26.63 17.06 6.13
CA TRP A 540 25.70 17.40 5.06
C TRP A 540 26.44 17.89 3.80
N SER A 541 25.77 17.79 2.65
CA SER A 541 26.35 18.11 1.33
C SER A 541 26.48 19.62 1.04
N TRP A 542 26.89 20.43 2.03
CA TRP A 542 26.99 21.89 1.97
C TRP A 542 27.67 22.42 0.69
N HIS A 543 28.79 21.83 0.28
CA HIS A 543 29.54 22.14 -0.95
C HIS A 543 28.72 22.13 -2.25
N LEU A 544 27.58 21.45 -2.31
CA LEU A 544 26.69 21.45 -3.48
C LEU A 544 25.66 22.59 -3.44
N PHE A 545 25.48 23.20 -2.27
CA PHE A 545 24.45 24.19 -1.96
C PHE A 545 25.02 25.59 -1.63
N GLU A 546 26.35 25.74 -1.50
CA GLU A 546 27.02 27.00 -1.15
C GLU A 546 26.57 28.19 -2.03
N ALA A 547 26.40 28.00 -3.34
CA ALA A 547 25.93 29.02 -4.28
C ALA A 547 24.46 29.46 -4.10
N PHE A 548 23.71 28.84 -3.18
CA PHE A 548 22.32 29.17 -2.87
C PHE A 548 22.12 29.67 -1.42
N LEU A 549 23.17 29.69 -0.60
CA LEU A 549 23.08 30.18 0.79
C LEU A 549 22.74 31.68 0.82
N ASP A 550 23.30 32.48 -0.09
CA ASP A 550 23.06 33.93 -0.19
C ASP A 550 21.63 34.30 -0.68
N GLY A 551 20.79 33.31 -0.97
CA GLY A 551 19.41 33.51 -1.41
C GLY A 551 18.50 34.05 -0.30
N SER A 552 17.51 34.84 -0.68
CA SER A 552 16.38 35.17 0.20
C SER A 552 15.75 33.87 0.72
N PRO A 553 15.58 33.67 2.05
CA PRO A 553 15.09 32.43 2.60
C PRO A 553 13.63 32.20 2.22
N ASP A 554 13.44 31.37 1.19
CA ASP A 554 12.14 31.01 0.64
C ASP A 554 11.32 30.29 1.73
N ASN A 555 10.26 30.94 2.22
CA ASN A 555 9.65 30.58 3.50
C ASN A 555 8.73 29.35 3.34
N ARG A 556 9.34 28.15 3.36
CA ARG A 556 8.70 26.85 3.13
C ARG A 556 7.35 26.70 3.82
N THR A 557 7.29 26.97 5.13
CA THR A 557 6.07 26.82 5.94
C THR A 557 4.94 27.74 5.47
N ALA A 558 5.24 28.93 4.90
CA ALA A 558 4.23 29.78 4.28
C ALA A 558 3.67 29.15 2.99
N ARG A 559 4.53 28.56 2.15
CA ARG A 559 4.09 27.78 0.97
C ARG A 559 3.27 26.54 1.36
N SER A 560 3.63 25.86 2.45
CA SER A 560 2.85 24.74 2.98
C SER A 560 1.45 25.18 3.45
N TYR A 561 1.33 26.32 4.13
CA TYR A 561 0.02 26.91 4.46
C TYR A 561 -0.77 27.37 3.23
N GLU A 562 -0.12 27.94 2.21
CA GLU A 562 -0.75 28.30 0.93
C GLU A 562 -1.28 27.06 0.20
N PHE A 563 -0.49 25.99 0.14
CA PHE A 563 -0.91 24.70 -0.43
C PHE A 563 -2.13 24.11 0.31
N ILE A 564 -2.12 24.12 1.64
CA ILE A 564 -3.26 23.65 2.45
C ILE A 564 -4.49 24.54 2.21
N ALA A 565 -4.34 25.87 2.20
CA ALA A 565 -5.42 26.81 1.91
C ALA A 565 -5.98 26.66 0.49
N ASN A 566 -5.15 26.27 -0.48
CA ASN A 566 -5.58 25.96 -1.85
C ASN A 566 -6.44 24.67 -1.90
N ILE A 567 -6.08 23.64 -1.12
CA ILE A 567 -6.93 22.45 -0.94
C ILE A 567 -8.26 22.83 -0.28
N GLU A 568 -8.23 23.54 0.84
CA GLU A 568 -9.43 24.03 1.54
C GLU A 568 -10.34 24.83 0.59
N GLY A 569 -9.75 25.71 -0.24
CA GLY A 569 -10.45 26.50 -1.25
C GLY A 569 -11.14 25.64 -2.32
N HIS A 570 -10.47 24.60 -2.83
CA HIS A 570 -11.06 23.69 -3.83
C HIS A 570 -12.27 22.92 -3.27
N TRP A 571 -12.20 22.45 -2.02
CA TRP A 571 -13.35 21.80 -1.37
C TRP A 571 -14.49 22.81 -1.14
N ASN A 572 -14.19 23.99 -0.60
CA ASN A 572 -15.18 25.03 -0.30
C ASN A 572 -15.85 25.66 -1.54
N GLN A 573 -15.26 25.52 -2.74
CA GLN A 573 -15.84 25.99 -4.01
C GLN A 573 -16.80 24.97 -4.66
N THR A 574 -17.03 23.80 -4.06
CA THR A 574 -17.96 22.77 -4.58
C THR A 574 -19.32 22.62 -3.86
N PRO A 575 -19.97 23.66 -3.29
CA PRO A 575 -21.22 23.51 -2.52
C PRO A 575 -22.49 23.31 -3.40
N GLY A 576 -22.36 22.78 -4.63
CA GLY A 576 -23.48 22.68 -5.57
C GLY A 576 -23.32 21.83 -6.83
N ASP A 577 -22.11 21.33 -7.20
CA ASP A 577 -21.93 20.44 -8.37
C ASP A 577 -21.28 19.10 -7.99
N SER A 578 -21.92 18.39 -7.04
CA SER A 578 -21.54 17.08 -6.51
C SER A 578 -21.62 15.91 -7.52
N THR A 579 -21.60 16.21 -8.82
CA THR A 579 -21.67 15.22 -9.91
C THR A 579 -20.54 15.32 -10.93
N LYS A 580 -19.57 16.25 -10.78
CA LYS A 580 -18.48 16.43 -11.77
C LYS A 580 -17.05 16.40 -11.25
N HIS A 581 -16.80 16.57 -9.96
CA HIS A 581 -15.51 16.16 -9.43
C HIS A 581 -15.48 14.63 -9.28
N ARG A 582 -14.47 13.99 -9.88
CA ARG A 582 -14.17 12.56 -9.69
C ARG A 582 -13.67 12.33 -8.26
N VAL A 583 -14.59 12.31 -7.31
CA VAL A 583 -14.34 11.74 -5.98
C VAL A 583 -13.95 10.28 -6.19
N VAL A 584 -12.70 9.95 -5.87
CA VAL A 584 -12.28 8.54 -5.74
C VAL A 584 -13.15 7.95 -4.65
N ASN A 585 -14.06 7.05 -5.06
CA ASN A 585 -15.25 6.64 -4.32
C ASN A 585 -14.93 6.31 -2.85
N ASP A 586 -15.85 6.66 -1.96
CA ASP A 586 -15.70 6.40 -0.53
C ASP A 586 -15.76 4.89 -0.22
N ASP A 587 -14.59 4.24 -0.27
CA ASP A 587 -14.35 2.82 0.04
C ASP A 587 -14.89 2.41 1.44
N SER A 588 -15.21 3.39 2.32
CA SER A 588 -15.83 3.17 3.63
C SER A 588 -17.34 2.91 3.51
N PHE A 589 -18.14 3.88 3.04
CA PHE A 589 -19.59 3.69 2.85
C PHE A 589 -19.90 2.68 1.73
N VAL A 590 -18.99 2.56 0.75
CA VAL A 590 -18.95 1.46 -0.22
C VAL A 590 -18.96 0.10 0.46
N TYR A 591 -18.36 -0.12 1.63
CA TYR A 591 -18.22 -1.48 2.16
C TYR A 591 -19.57 -2.12 2.56
N GLU A 592 -20.50 -1.38 3.18
CA GLU A 592 -21.85 -1.91 3.48
C GLU A 592 -22.71 -2.00 2.21
N ILE A 593 -22.66 -1.00 1.33
CA ILE A 593 -23.42 -1.04 0.06
C ILE A 593 -22.90 -2.16 -0.86
N TRP A 594 -21.60 -2.45 -0.84
CA TRP A 594 -20.99 -3.52 -1.64
C TRP A 594 -20.92 -4.86 -0.92
N GLU A 595 -21.08 -4.96 0.40
CA GLU A 595 -21.54 -6.23 0.98
C GLU A 595 -23.00 -6.48 0.60
N GLY A 596 -23.85 -5.45 0.64
CA GLY A 596 -25.21 -5.49 0.11
C GLY A 596 -25.27 -5.90 -1.36
N GLU A 597 -24.44 -5.32 -2.23
CA GLU A 597 -24.42 -5.62 -3.66
C GLU A 597 -23.57 -6.85 -4.01
N ARG A 598 -22.49 -7.20 -3.30
CA ARG A 598 -21.82 -8.49 -3.45
C ARG A 598 -22.70 -9.63 -2.94
N TYR A 599 -23.52 -9.39 -1.91
CA TYR A 599 -24.61 -10.28 -1.53
C TYR A 599 -25.66 -10.31 -2.63
N LEU A 600 -26.11 -9.19 -3.19
CA LEU A 600 -27.07 -9.15 -4.30
C LEU A 600 -26.54 -9.83 -5.59
N GLN A 601 -25.24 -9.76 -5.86
CA GLN A 601 -24.54 -10.37 -6.99
C GLN A 601 -24.23 -11.85 -6.72
N THR A 602 -23.92 -12.24 -5.49
CA THR A 602 -23.83 -13.66 -5.08
C THR A 602 -25.22 -14.30 -5.08
N VAL A 603 -26.25 -13.56 -4.67
CA VAL A 603 -27.65 -13.98 -4.72
C VAL A 603 -28.20 -13.96 -6.14
N THR A 604 -27.79 -13.04 -7.03
CA THR A 604 -28.23 -13.08 -8.45
C THR A 604 -27.37 -13.99 -9.32
N SER A 605 -26.14 -14.33 -8.95
CA SER A 605 -25.38 -15.41 -9.59
C SER A 605 -25.87 -16.78 -9.11
N LYS A 606 -26.05 -16.99 -7.80
CA LYS A 606 -26.78 -18.15 -7.28
C LYS A 606 -28.19 -18.23 -7.85
N LYS A 607 -28.95 -17.15 -7.91
CA LYS A 607 -30.29 -17.15 -8.53
C LYS A 607 -30.25 -17.30 -10.04
N ARG A 608 -29.18 -16.94 -10.75
CA ARG A 608 -29.01 -17.30 -12.18
C ARG A 608 -28.72 -18.80 -12.33
N GLN A 609 -27.92 -19.37 -11.44
CA GLN A 609 -27.56 -20.79 -11.42
C GLN A 609 -28.74 -21.66 -10.98
N GLU A 610 -29.47 -21.25 -9.94
CA GLU A 610 -30.77 -21.75 -9.52
C GLU A 610 -31.82 -21.51 -10.60
N ASP A 611 -31.88 -20.36 -11.29
CA ASP A 611 -32.80 -20.15 -12.43
C ASP A 611 -32.40 -21.02 -13.64
N GLU A 612 -31.15 -21.46 -13.79
CA GLU A 612 -30.72 -22.39 -14.84
C GLU A 612 -31.02 -23.85 -14.45
N GLU A 613 -30.80 -24.25 -13.19
CA GLU A 613 -31.30 -25.51 -12.64
C GLU A 613 -32.84 -25.58 -12.62
N LEU A 614 -33.51 -24.47 -12.31
CA LEU A 614 -34.96 -24.35 -12.33
C LEU A 614 -35.48 -24.27 -13.76
N LYS A 615 -34.81 -23.66 -14.74
CA LYS A 615 -35.15 -23.88 -16.16
C LYS A 615 -35.00 -25.35 -16.54
N GLY A 616 -34.02 -26.05 -15.97
CA GLY A 616 -33.84 -27.50 -16.08
C GLY A 616 -34.89 -28.36 -15.34
N ARG A 617 -35.71 -27.78 -14.44
CA ARG A 617 -36.76 -28.48 -13.65
C ARG A 617 -38.19 -27.97 -13.92
N ALA A 618 -38.34 -26.76 -14.47
CA ALA A 618 -39.58 -26.01 -14.67
C ALA A 618 -39.75 -25.59 -16.15
N LEU A 619 -39.40 -26.51 -17.05
CA LEU A 619 -40.11 -26.58 -18.32
C LEU A 619 -41.58 -26.90 -17.98
N GLN A 620 -42.51 -26.03 -18.42
CA GLN A 620 -43.85 -25.77 -17.86
C GLN A 620 -43.85 -24.98 -16.54
N ASP A 621 -44.72 -23.98 -16.35
CA ASP A 621 -45.93 -23.66 -17.15
C ASP A 621 -45.83 -22.36 -18.00
N HIS A 622 -46.98 -21.80 -18.40
CA HIS A 622 -47.15 -20.80 -19.46
C HIS A 622 -46.50 -19.43 -19.20
N VAL A 623 -45.23 -19.26 -19.60
CA VAL A 623 -44.62 -17.94 -19.83
C VAL A 623 -45.26 -17.29 -21.06
N THR A 624 -45.68 -16.03 -20.97
CA THR A 624 -46.23 -15.29 -22.12
C THR A 624 -45.13 -14.78 -23.06
N TRP A 625 -45.43 -14.61 -24.36
CA TRP A 625 -44.46 -14.06 -25.32
C TRP A 625 -43.92 -12.68 -24.92
N GLU A 626 -44.71 -11.87 -24.22
CA GLU A 626 -44.23 -10.61 -23.65
C GLU A 626 -43.20 -10.81 -22.53
N GLU A 627 -43.29 -11.87 -21.73
CA GLU A 627 -42.30 -12.17 -20.69
C GLU A 627 -41.03 -12.79 -21.27
N VAL A 628 -41.15 -13.59 -22.34
CA VAL A 628 -39.99 -14.01 -23.15
C VAL A 628 -39.31 -12.78 -23.77
N TYR A 629 -40.07 -11.85 -24.35
CA TYR A 629 -39.52 -10.61 -24.90
C TYR A 629 -38.95 -9.67 -23.82
N LYS A 630 -39.61 -9.52 -22.67
CA LYS A 630 -39.12 -8.71 -21.53
C LYS A 630 -37.89 -9.35 -20.87
N SER A 631 -37.76 -10.68 -20.84
CA SER A 631 -36.58 -11.36 -20.31
C SER A 631 -35.41 -11.36 -21.29
N ALA A 632 -35.64 -11.57 -22.59
CA ALA A 632 -34.64 -11.34 -23.63
C ALA A 632 -34.14 -9.87 -23.60
N LYS A 633 -35.06 -8.91 -23.59
CA LYS A 633 -34.73 -7.47 -23.51
C LYS A 633 -34.12 -7.04 -22.17
N ARG A 634 -34.26 -7.84 -21.10
CA ARG A 634 -33.49 -7.69 -19.85
C ARG A 634 -32.09 -8.30 -19.97
N ALA A 635 -31.94 -9.44 -20.65
CA ALA A 635 -30.64 -10.06 -20.92
C ALA A 635 -29.79 -9.16 -21.84
N ASP A 636 -30.36 -8.63 -22.91
CA ASP A 636 -29.72 -7.68 -23.82
C ASP A 636 -29.38 -6.36 -23.10
N ARG A 637 -30.25 -5.88 -22.20
CA ARG A 637 -29.90 -4.76 -21.30
C ARG A 637 -28.70 -5.11 -20.42
N SER A 638 -28.68 -6.27 -19.77
CA SER A 638 -27.53 -6.69 -18.94
C SER A 638 -26.24 -6.97 -19.73
N LYS A 639 -26.31 -7.15 -21.06
CA LYS A 639 -25.15 -7.12 -21.96
C LYS A 639 -24.69 -5.67 -22.22
N ASN A 640 -25.63 -4.77 -22.50
CA ASN A 640 -25.35 -3.35 -22.69
C ASN A 640 -24.82 -2.68 -21.42
N ASP A 641 -25.30 -3.07 -20.24
CA ASP A 641 -24.81 -2.62 -18.93
C ASP A 641 -23.33 -3.04 -18.72
N LEU A 642 -22.91 -4.14 -19.35
CA LEU A 642 -21.52 -4.61 -19.42
C LEU A 642 -20.75 -4.05 -20.62
N HIS A 643 -21.35 -3.19 -21.46
CA HIS A 643 -20.74 -2.54 -22.63
C HIS A 643 -19.91 -3.45 -23.57
N GLU A 644 -20.23 -4.75 -23.65
CA GLU A 644 -19.51 -5.67 -24.53
C GLU A 644 -19.86 -5.42 -26.02
N ARG A 645 -18.85 -5.27 -26.89
CA ARG A 645 -19.01 -5.07 -28.35
C ARG A 645 -19.96 -6.11 -28.95
N ASP A 646 -20.90 -5.67 -29.80
CA ASP A 646 -21.83 -6.57 -30.49
C ASP A 646 -21.09 -7.50 -31.45
N GLU A 647 -21.39 -8.79 -31.39
CA GLU A 647 -20.80 -9.83 -32.26
C GLU A 647 -21.01 -9.50 -33.75
N GLY A 648 -22.11 -8.81 -34.07
CA GLY A 648 -22.40 -8.34 -35.43
C GLY A 648 -21.38 -7.33 -35.98
N GLU A 649 -20.72 -6.53 -35.13
CA GLU A 649 -19.78 -5.50 -35.56
C GLU A 649 -18.37 -6.06 -35.82
N LEU A 650 -17.92 -7.03 -35.01
CA LEU A 650 -16.68 -7.76 -35.24
C LEU A 650 -16.75 -8.58 -36.56
N ILE A 651 -17.92 -9.14 -36.88
CA ILE A 651 -18.15 -9.85 -38.15
C ILE A 651 -18.24 -8.88 -39.34
N ARG A 652 -18.81 -7.67 -39.16
CA ARG A 652 -18.87 -6.63 -40.20
C ARG A 652 -17.51 -5.98 -40.51
N THR A 653 -16.63 -5.86 -39.52
CA THR A 653 -15.30 -5.22 -39.69
C THR A 653 -14.26 -6.15 -40.32
N GLY A 654 -14.47 -7.47 -40.28
CA GLY A 654 -13.62 -8.45 -40.99
C GLY A 654 -12.17 -8.52 -40.49
N GLN A 655 -11.91 -8.05 -39.27
CA GLN A 655 -10.56 -7.96 -38.71
C GLN A 655 -10.05 -9.36 -38.28
N PRO A 656 -8.89 -9.84 -38.77
CA PRO A 656 -8.48 -11.23 -38.57
C PRO A 656 -7.83 -11.53 -37.20
N LEU A 657 -7.53 -10.48 -36.42
CA LEU A 657 -6.81 -10.50 -35.15
C LEU A 657 -7.55 -9.64 -34.11
N SER A 658 -7.47 -10.00 -32.84
CA SER A 658 -7.73 -9.10 -31.70
C SER A 658 -6.72 -9.39 -30.59
N ILE A 659 -6.23 -8.33 -29.93
CA ILE A 659 -5.21 -8.39 -28.87
C ILE A 659 -5.86 -8.04 -27.53
N TYR A 660 -5.65 -8.87 -26.51
CA TYR A 660 -6.22 -8.69 -25.18
C TYR A 660 -5.21 -8.10 -24.20
N GLU A 661 -5.61 -7.07 -23.47
CA GLU A 661 -4.76 -6.40 -22.48
C GLU A 661 -5.24 -6.68 -21.05
N PRO A 662 -4.67 -7.68 -20.34
CA PRO A 662 -5.01 -7.95 -18.94
C PRO A 662 -4.60 -6.78 -18.04
N TYR A 663 -5.48 -6.40 -17.11
CA TYR A 663 -5.22 -5.33 -16.16
C TYR A 663 -5.93 -5.53 -14.80
N PHE A 664 -5.40 -4.88 -13.76
CA PHE A 664 -5.85 -5.10 -12.37
C PHE A 664 -6.69 -3.96 -11.78
N GLY A 665 -6.41 -2.70 -12.12
CA GLY A 665 -7.12 -1.55 -11.54
C GLY A 665 -6.81 -0.22 -12.21
N GLU A 666 -7.39 0.85 -11.63
CA GLU A 666 -7.43 2.19 -12.24
C GLU A 666 -6.06 2.75 -12.63
N GLY A 667 -5.01 2.47 -11.86
CA GLY A 667 -3.66 2.96 -12.12
C GLY A 667 -3.04 2.44 -13.42
N THR A 668 -3.65 1.44 -14.05
CA THR A 668 -3.23 0.92 -15.36
C THR A 668 -3.91 1.58 -16.55
N TRP A 669 -5.04 2.28 -16.35
CA TRP A 669 -5.93 2.70 -17.45
C TRP A 669 -5.27 3.59 -18.50
N LEU A 670 -4.27 4.39 -18.11
CA LEU A 670 -3.52 5.28 -19.00
C LEU A 670 -2.58 4.54 -19.97
N PHE A 671 -2.30 3.25 -19.71
CA PHE A 671 -1.43 2.39 -20.52
C PHE A 671 -2.22 1.37 -21.38
N LEU A 672 -3.55 1.45 -21.36
CA LEU A 672 -4.43 0.56 -22.12
C LEU A 672 -4.86 1.24 -23.42
N HIS A 673 -4.76 0.51 -24.53
CA HIS A 673 -5.12 1.03 -25.84
C HIS A 673 -6.64 1.23 -25.96
N GLU A 674 -7.03 2.24 -26.75
CA GLU A 674 -8.42 2.51 -27.14
C GLU A 674 -8.69 2.16 -28.61
N HIS A 675 -7.66 1.70 -29.34
CA HIS A 675 -7.74 1.28 -30.73
C HIS A 675 -8.54 -0.04 -30.90
N PRO A 676 -9.30 -0.21 -32.00
CA PRO A 676 -10.23 -1.34 -32.16
C PRO A 676 -9.57 -2.72 -32.23
N LEU A 677 -8.27 -2.79 -32.54
CA LEU A 677 -7.45 -4.01 -32.49
C LEU A 677 -7.38 -4.60 -31.07
N TYR A 678 -7.39 -3.74 -30.05
CA TYR A 678 -7.21 -4.11 -28.65
C TYR A 678 -8.55 -4.25 -27.92
N ARG A 679 -8.52 -4.95 -26.79
CA ARG A 679 -9.64 -5.08 -25.85
C ARG A 679 -9.11 -5.35 -24.44
N GLY A 680 -9.50 -4.53 -23.46
CA GLY A 680 -9.03 -4.73 -22.08
C GLY A 680 -9.67 -5.97 -21.43
N VAL A 681 -8.96 -6.58 -20.49
CA VAL A 681 -9.45 -7.69 -19.68
C VAL A 681 -9.24 -7.36 -18.21
N GLY A 682 -10.32 -6.93 -17.54
CA GLY A 682 -10.31 -6.60 -16.13
C GLY A 682 -10.24 -7.86 -15.27
N MET A 683 -9.12 -8.03 -14.57
CA MET A 683 -8.89 -9.12 -13.61
C MET A 683 -9.64 -8.90 -12.28
N SER A 684 -10.24 -7.73 -12.07
CA SER A 684 -11.04 -7.40 -10.88
C SER A 684 -12.23 -6.52 -11.21
N VAL A 685 -13.43 -6.90 -10.71
CA VAL A 685 -14.67 -6.11 -10.82
C VAL A 685 -14.50 -4.67 -10.32
N LYS A 686 -13.72 -4.48 -9.24
CA LYS A 686 -13.50 -3.16 -8.61
C LYS A 686 -12.65 -2.19 -9.45
N GLY A 687 -12.01 -2.65 -10.53
CA GLY A 687 -10.99 -1.88 -11.25
C GLY A 687 -11.33 -1.52 -12.70
N ARG A 688 -12.54 -1.83 -13.19
CA ARG A 688 -12.88 -1.75 -14.62
C ARG A 688 -13.07 -0.31 -15.14
N ARG A 689 -12.52 0.00 -16.33
CA ARG A 689 -12.78 1.27 -17.06
C ARG A 689 -14.30 1.48 -17.29
N PRO A 690 -14.90 2.56 -16.79
CA PRO A 690 -16.31 2.88 -17.07
C PRO A 690 -16.56 3.12 -18.56
N LYS A 691 -17.67 2.60 -19.09
CA LYS A 691 -18.15 2.78 -20.49
C LYS A 691 -17.25 2.21 -21.60
N MET A 692 -16.12 1.58 -21.28
CA MET A 692 -15.24 0.92 -22.25
C MET A 692 -15.62 -0.55 -22.45
N ASP A 693 -15.36 -1.09 -23.64
CA ASP A 693 -15.54 -2.50 -24.02
C ASP A 693 -14.46 -3.43 -23.43
N ASP A 694 -14.35 -3.45 -22.10
CA ASP A 694 -13.43 -4.34 -21.39
C ASP A 694 -14.16 -5.57 -20.85
N ILE A 695 -13.53 -6.74 -20.97
CA ILE A 695 -14.07 -8.04 -20.53
C ILE A 695 -13.78 -8.22 -19.04
N ASP A 696 -14.80 -8.56 -18.23
CA ASP A 696 -14.62 -8.95 -16.83
C ASP A 696 -14.24 -10.44 -16.74
N ALA A 697 -12.98 -10.72 -16.37
CA ALA A 697 -12.47 -12.08 -16.22
C ALA A 697 -13.19 -12.89 -15.13
N SER A 698 -13.65 -12.25 -14.06
CA SER A 698 -14.29 -12.90 -12.91
C SER A 698 -15.75 -13.28 -13.18
N SER A 699 -16.45 -12.52 -14.04
CA SER A 699 -17.76 -12.93 -14.57
C SER A 699 -17.69 -14.19 -15.43
N ARG A 700 -16.54 -14.42 -16.09
CA ARG A 700 -16.32 -15.54 -17.01
C ARG A 700 -15.73 -16.76 -16.30
N LEU A 701 -14.83 -16.57 -15.34
CA LEU A 701 -14.20 -17.66 -14.60
C LEU A 701 -14.34 -17.42 -13.09
N PRO A 702 -15.25 -18.12 -12.40
CA PRO A 702 -15.53 -17.91 -10.97
C PRO A 702 -14.31 -18.08 -10.05
N LEU A 703 -13.25 -18.75 -10.52
CA LEU A 703 -11.95 -18.87 -9.87
C LEU A 703 -11.38 -17.50 -9.42
N PHE A 704 -11.55 -16.44 -10.22
CA PHE A 704 -11.03 -15.11 -9.91
C PHE A 704 -11.84 -14.32 -8.86
N ASN A 705 -12.97 -14.86 -8.40
CA ASN A 705 -13.63 -14.34 -7.19
C ASN A 705 -12.83 -14.66 -5.91
N ASN A 706 -11.89 -15.62 -5.97
CA ASN A 706 -10.90 -15.85 -4.93
C ASN A 706 -9.65 -14.99 -5.21
N PRO A 707 -9.30 -14.02 -4.33
CA PRO A 707 -8.14 -13.17 -4.55
C PRO A 707 -6.81 -13.95 -4.60
N TYR A 708 -6.74 -15.13 -3.98
CA TYR A 708 -5.54 -15.99 -4.05
C TYR A 708 -5.19 -16.36 -5.50
N TYR A 709 -6.16 -16.85 -6.29
CA TYR A 709 -5.90 -17.29 -7.67
C TYR A 709 -5.77 -16.12 -8.64
N ARG A 710 -6.50 -15.03 -8.39
CA ARG A 710 -6.37 -13.78 -9.13
C ARG A 710 -4.96 -13.19 -8.98
N ASP A 711 -4.44 -13.13 -7.76
CA ASP A 711 -3.13 -12.54 -7.48
C ASP A 711 -1.98 -13.48 -7.89
N THR A 712 -2.07 -14.81 -7.64
CA THR A 712 -1.00 -15.78 -7.97
C THR A 712 -0.78 -16.02 -9.46
N LEU A 713 -1.85 -16.12 -10.24
CA LEU A 713 -1.78 -16.34 -11.69
C LEU A 713 -1.41 -15.06 -12.45
N GLY A 714 -1.73 -13.88 -11.91
CA GLY A 714 -1.43 -12.60 -12.54
C GLY A 714 -2.07 -12.46 -13.92
N ASP A 715 -1.39 -11.76 -14.83
CA ASP A 715 -1.79 -11.57 -16.24
C ASP A 715 -2.15 -12.90 -16.95
N PHE A 716 -1.52 -14.03 -16.56
CA PHE A 716 -1.78 -15.36 -17.14
C PHE A 716 -3.24 -15.82 -16.93
N GLY A 717 -3.89 -15.37 -15.85
CA GLY A 717 -5.27 -15.72 -15.55
C GLY A 717 -6.26 -15.28 -16.65
N ALA A 718 -5.93 -14.22 -17.40
CA ALA A 718 -6.74 -13.78 -18.54
C ALA A 718 -6.82 -14.83 -19.65
N PHE A 719 -5.79 -15.66 -19.85
CA PHE A 719 -5.81 -16.72 -20.87
C PHE A 719 -6.94 -17.72 -20.58
N PHE A 720 -7.07 -18.13 -19.31
CA PHE A 720 -8.14 -19.00 -18.84
C PHE A 720 -9.52 -18.34 -18.97
N ALA A 721 -9.65 -17.06 -18.57
CA ALA A 721 -10.91 -16.32 -18.71
C ALA A 721 -11.38 -16.17 -20.17
N ILE A 722 -10.46 -15.85 -21.10
CA ILE A 722 -10.76 -15.69 -22.53
C ILE A 722 -11.04 -17.04 -23.22
N SER A 723 -10.36 -18.12 -22.78
CA SER A 723 -10.59 -19.46 -23.33
C SER A 723 -11.96 -20.06 -22.97
N ASN A 724 -12.53 -19.66 -21.83
CA ASN A 724 -13.77 -20.24 -21.34
C ASN A 724 -14.95 -19.88 -22.27
N LYS A 725 -15.45 -20.86 -23.02
CA LYS A 725 -16.48 -20.70 -24.07
C LYS A 725 -16.03 -19.73 -25.18
N ILE A 726 -14.78 -19.87 -25.64
CA ILE A 726 -14.13 -18.99 -26.64
C ILE A 726 -15.01 -18.64 -27.86
N ASP A 727 -15.79 -19.61 -28.40
CA ASP A 727 -16.71 -19.40 -29.54
C ASP A 727 -17.80 -18.32 -29.30
N ARG A 728 -18.03 -17.93 -28.04
CA ARG A 728 -18.97 -16.89 -27.59
C ARG A 728 -18.30 -15.53 -27.35
N LEU A 729 -16.99 -15.41 -27.59
CA LEU A 729 -16.19 -14.24 -27.19
C LEU A 729 -15.19 -13.82 -28.26
N HIS A 730 -14.59 -14.78 -28.96
CA HIS A 730 -13.55 -14.59 -29.94
C HIS A 730 -13.75 -15.54 -31.13
N ARG A 731 -14.15 -15.01 -32.28
CA ARG A 731 -14.29 -15.77 -33.54
C ARG A 731 -13.25 -15.40 -34.60
N ASN A 732 -12.29 -14.55 -34.25
CA ASN A 732 -11.22 -14.14 -35.15
C ASN A 732 -10.25 -15.33 -35.34
N ALA A 733 -9.53 -15.35 -36.46
CA ALA A 733 -8.62 -16.46 -36.78
C ALA A 733 -7.31 -16.42 -35.97
N TRP A 734 -6.98 -15.24 -35.41
CA TRP A 734 -5.81 -14.99 -34.59
C TRP A 734 -6.18 -14.23 -33.32
N ILE A 735 -5.44 -14.53 -32.25
CA ILE A 735 -5.58 -13.96 -30.92
C ILE A 735 -4.22 -13.49 -30.43
N GLY A 736 -4.19 -12.33 -29.75
CA GLY A 736 -3.01 -11.81 -29.09
C GLY A 736 -3.24 -11.47 -27.64
N PHE A 737 -2.13 -11.29 -26.92
CA PHE A 737 -2.10 -10.72 -25.58
C PHE A 737 -0.97 -9.69 -25.49
N GLN A 738 -1.15 -8.66 -24.67
CA GLN A 738 -0.14 -7.65 -24.36
C GLN A 738 -0.29 -7.25 -22.89
N SER A 739 0.74 -7.47 -22.07
CA SER A 739 0.71 -6.90 -20.70
C SER A 739 0.76 -5.37 -20.79
N TRP A 740 -0.10 -4.69 -20.04
CA TRP A 740 -0.14 -3.22 -19.91
C TRP A 740 1.24 -2.60 -19.59
N ARG A 741 2.11 -3.37 -18.92
CA ARG A 741 3.49 -2.98 -18.61
C ARG A 741 4.36 -2.79 -19.85
N ALA A 742 4.08 -3.48 -20.96
CA ALA A 742 4.79 -3.28 -22.22
C ALA A 742 4.50 -1.86 -22.77
N THR A 743 3.25 -1.43 -22.76
CA THR A 743 2.87 -0.05 -23.11
C THR A 743 3.54 0.97 -22.17
N ALA A 744 3.52 0.71 -20.86
CA ALA A 744 4.16 1.58 -19.87
C ALA A 744 5.69 1.71 -20.06
N ARG A 745 6.34 0.68 -20.61
CA ARG A 745 7.77 0.69 -20.99
C ARG A 745 8.06 1.27 -22.38
N LYS A 746 7.01 1.65 -23.14
CA LYS A 746 7.07 2.06 -24.56
C LYS A 746 7.58 0.92 -25.48
N GLU A 747 7.25 -0.31 -25.12
CA GLU A 747 7.52 -1.55 -25.87
C GLU A 747 6.27 -2.12 -26.55
N SER A 748 5.14 -1.40 -26.55
CA SER A 748 3.95 -1.78 -27.34
C SER A 748 4.17 -1.57 -28.85
N LEU A 749 3.36 -2.25 -29.67
CA LEU A 749 3.44 -2.12 -31.13
C LEU A 749 3.06 -0.70 -31.59
N SER A 750 3.80 -0.18 -32.58
CA SER A 750 3.41 1.02 -33.34
C SER A 750 2.35 0.67 -34.40
N GLU A 751 1.61 1.66 -34.88
CA GLU A 751 0.67 1.48 -36.01
C GLU A 751 1.35 0.86 -37.25
N ILE A 752 2.65 1.14 -37.47
CA ILE A 752 3.44 0.55 -38.55
C ILE A 752 3.66 -0.96 -38.30
N ALA A 753 4.02 -1.34 -37.07
CA ALA A 753 4.22 -2.74 -36.68
C ALA A 753 2.91 -3.54 -36.64
N GLU A 754 1.80 -2.93 -36.20
CA GLU A 754 0.46 -3.51 -36.26
C GLU A 754 0.02 -3.79 -37.70
N ASN A 755 0.21 -2.83 -38.60
CA ASN A 755 -0.09 -3.03 -40.02
C ASN A 755 0.81 -4.09 -40.67
N ALA A 756 2.10 -4.16 -40.29
CA ALA A 756 3.00 -5.23 -40.74
C ALA A 756 2.54 -6.61 -40.25
N LEU A 757 2.13 -6.75 -38.99
CA LEU A 757 1.57 -7.96 -38.39
C LEU A 757 0.26 -8.39 -39.09
N LEU A 758 -0.69 -7.47 -39.25
CA LEU A 758 -1.95 -7.74 -39.94
C LEU A 758 -1.73 -8.17 -41.40
N ASN A 759 -0.74 -7.60 -42.09
CA ASN A 759 -0.38 -8.00 -43.45
C ASN A 759 0.31 -9.38 -43.50
N ALA A 760 1.19 -9.72 -42.56
CA ALA A 760 1.79 -11.05 -42.46
C ALA A 760 0.75 -12.15 -42.14
N ILE A 761 -0.25 -11.82 -41.32
CA ILE A 761 -1.41 -12.67 -41.03
C ILE A 761 -2.28 -12.87 -42.28
N LYS A 762 -2.68 -11.79 -42.95
CA LYS A 762 -3.50 -11.85 -44.19
C LYS A 762 -2.83 -12.65 -45.31
N THR A 763 -1.53 -12.45 -45.51
CA THR A 763 -0.71 -13.18 -46.51
C THR A 763 -0.30 -14.59 -46.05
N ARG A 764 -0.58 -14.97 -44.80
CA ARG A 764 -0.16 -16.24 -44.17
C ARG A 764 1.36 -16.51 -44.26
N LYS A 765 2.18 -15.46 -44.32
CA LYS A 765 3.64 -15.48 -44.61
C LYS A 765 4.41 -16.54 -43.81
N HIS A 766 4.09 -16.70 -42.53
CA HIS A 766 4.76 -17.66 -41.63
C HIS A 766 3.92 -18.87 -41.24
N GLY A 767 2.68 -18.98 -41.74
CA GLY A 767 1.77 -20.07 -41.41
C GLY A 767 1.30 -20.05 -39.95
N ASP A 768 1.64 -21.08 -39.19
CA ASP A 768 1.34 -21.23 -37.76
C ASP A 768 2.59 -20.82 -36.95
N ALA A 769 2.52 -19.62 -36.39
CA ALA A 769 3.66 -18.94 -35.76
C ALA A 769 3.24 -18.20 -34.49
N LEU A 770 4.10 -18.26 -33.48
CA LEU A 770 4.12 -17.33 -32.35
C LEU A 770 4.85 -16.05 -32.79
N TYR A 771 4.11 -14.96 -32.94
CA TYR A 771 4.72 -13.63 -33.09
C TYR A 771 4.88 -13.00 -31.70
N PHE A 772 6.01 -12.35 -31.42
CA PHE A 772 6.26 -11.68 -30.13
C PHE A 772 7.16 -10.45 -30.32
N TRP A 773 7.10 -9.48 -29.40
CA TRP A 773 7.83 -8.20 -29.54
C TRP A 773 8.58 -7.71 -28.29
N VAL A 774 8.31 -8.27 -27.10
CA VAL A 774 9.09 -7.97 -25.87
C VAL A 774 10.18 -9.05 -25.68
N ARG A 775 11.44 -8.62 -25.53
CA ARG A 775 12.66 -9.44 -25.75
C ARG A 775 13.42 -9.77 -24.46
N MET A 776 13.68 -11.06 -24.21
CA MET A 776 14.39 -11.54 -23.00
C MET A 776 15.85 -11.05 -22.90
N ASP A 777 16.50 -10.72 -24.03
CA ASP A 777 17.85 -10.16 -24.09
C ASP A 777 17.90 -8.63 -23.87
N LYS A 778 16.75 -7.96 -23.93
CA LYS A 778 16.59 -6.51 -23.67
C LYS A 778 15.93 -6.19 -22.33
N ASP A 779 15.33 -7.19 -21.67
CA ASP A 779 14.63 -6.99 -20.39
C ASP A 779 15.60 -6.50 -19.29
N PRO A 780 15.25 -5.46 -18.51
CA PRO A 780 16.10 -4.92 -17.46
C PRO A 780 16.40 -5.89 -16.30
N ARG A 781 15.70 -7.02 -16.22
CA ARG A 781 16.01 -8.14 -15.30
C ARG A 781 17.18 -9.01 -15.81
N ASN A 782 17.60 -8.88 -17.06
CA ASN A 782 18.62 -9.72 -17.70
C ASN A 782 19.84 -8.94 -18.27
N PRO A 783 20.49 -8.04 -17.50
CA PRO A 783 21.59 -7.19 -18.01
C PRO A 783 22.84 -7.99 -18.43
N LEU A 784 22.92 -9.28 -18.07
CA LEU A 784 24.01 -10.20 -18.43
C LEU A 784 23.63 -11.17 -19.57
N GLN A 785 22.49 -10.95 -20.25
CA GLN A 785 22.01 -11.75 -21.40
C GLN A 785 22.08 -13.27 -21.17
N LYS A 786 21.61 -13.70 -19.99
CA LYS A 786 21.69 -15.11 -19.55
C LYS A 786 20.79 -16.02 -20.38
N PRO A 787 21.18 -17.30 -20.57
CA PRO A 787 20.36 -18.27 -21.29
C PRO A 787 19.07 -18.60 -20.54
N PHE A 788 18.06 -19.05 -21.29
CA PHE A 788 16.66 -19.18 -20.87
C PHE A 788 16.45 -19.72 -19.44
N TRP A 789 16.99 -20.91 -19.14
CA TRP A 789 16.79 -21.52 -17.83
C TRP A 789 17.48 -20.74 -16.70
N SER A 790 18.70 -20.21 -16.93
CA SER A 790 19.42 -19.37 -15.96
C SER A 790 18.77 -18.00 -15.74
N PHE A 791 18.09 -17.44 -16.76
CA PHE A 791 17.24 -16.27 -16.58
C PHE A 791 16.01 -16.63 -15.72
N CYS A 792 15.32 -17.72 -16.05
CA CYS A 792 14.15 -18.18 -15.30
C CYS A 792 14.47 -18.46 -13.82
N ASP A 793 15.61 -19.09 -13.52
CA ASP A 793 16.08 -19.29 -12.14
C ASP A 793 16.35 -17.96 -11.43
N SER A 794 16.95 -16.99 -12.12
CA SER A 794 17.30 -15.69 -11.54
C SER A 794 16.09 -14.88 -11.08
N ILE A 795 14.97 -14.97 -11.81
CA ILE A 795 13.70 -14.34 -11.45
C ILE A 795 12.79 -15.24 -10.59
N ASN A 796 13.25 -16.42 -10.16
CA ASN A 796 12.48 -17.39 -9.35
C ASN A 796 13.32 -18.03 -8.22
N ALA A 797 14.18 -17.26 -7.55
CA ALA A 797 14.98 -17.67 -6.38
C ALA A 797 15.83 -18.95 -6.54
N GLY A 798 16.21 -19.30 -7.77
CA GLY A 798 17.01 -20.50 -8.10
C GLY A 798 16.17 -21.75 -8.40
N ASN A 799 14.86 -21.71 -8.19
CA ASN A 799 14.00 -22.89 -8.18
C ASN A 799 13.15 -23.08 -9.45
N CYS A 800 13.35 -22.30 -10.53
CA CYS A 800 12.57 -22.46 -11.76
C CYS A 800 12.80 -23.83 -12.40
N ARG A 801 14.07 -24.25 -12.60
CA ARG A 801 14.38 -25.59 -13.15
C ARG A 801 13.72 -26.71 -12.36
N PHE A 802 13.76 -26.63 -11.03
CA PHE A 802 13.13 -27.62 -10.15
C PHE A 802 11.60 -27.64 -10.33
N ALA A 803 10.96 -26.46 -10.26
CA ALA A 803 9.51 -26.34 -10.41
C ALA A 803 9.02 -26.84 -11.77
N TYR A 804 9.70 -26.52 -12.87
CA TYR A 804 9.37 -27.06 -14.19
C TYR A 804 9.55 -28.59 -14.25
N ASN A 805 10.62 -29.14 -13.66
CA ASN A 805 10.89 -30.58 -13.72
C ASN A 805 9.82 -31.39 -12.96
N GLU A 806 9.58 -31.05 -11.69
CA GLU A 806 8.59 -31.78 -10.87
C GLU A 806 7.15 -31.57 -11.37
N THR A 807 6.83 -30.37 -11.89
CA THR A 807 5.53 -30.11 -12.51
C THR A 807 5.32 -30.94 -13.79
N LEU A 808 6.31 -31.04 -14.67
CA LEU A 808 6.21 -31.85 -15.88
C LEU A 808 6.18 -33.36 -15.56
N LYS A 809 7.01 -33.84 -14.63
CA LYS A 809 6.95 -35.23 -14.12
C LYS A 809 5.56 -35.57 -13.59
N LYS A 810 4.98 -34.69 -12.76
CA LYS A 810 3.65 -34.88 -12.17
C LYS A 810 2.55 -34.84 -13.22
N MET A 811 2.58 -33.85 -14.12
CA MET A 811 1.60 -33.68 -15.20
C MET A 811 1.55 -34.90 -16.14
N TYR A 812 2.71 -35.42 -16.54
CA TYR A 812 2.81 -36.61 -17.39
C TYR A 812 2.85 -37.95 -16.62
N SER A 813 2.76 -37.92 -15.28
CA SER A 813 2.88 -39.11 -14.39
C SER A 813 4.15 -39.96 -14.56
N VAL A 814 5.29 -39.33 -14.92
CA VAL A 814 6.57 -40.03 -15.19
C VAL A 814 7.55 -39.89 -14.03
N LYS A 815 8.13 -41.02 -13.59
CA LYS A 815 9.08 -41.05 -12.47
C LYS A 815 10.53 -40.77 -12.87
N ASN A 816 10.94 -41.21 -14.07
CA ASN A 816 12.35 -41.21 -14.51
C ASN A 816 12.57 -40.26 -15.71
N VAL A 817 12.26 -38.97 -15.54
CA VAL A 817 12.73 -37.90 -16.45
C VAL A 817 13.78 -37.10 -15.70
N GLU A 818 15.05 -37.26 -16.08
CA GLU A 818 16.18 -36.59 -15.43
C GLU A 818 16.50 -35.21 -16.05
N SER A 819 16.17 -35.02 -17.33
CA SER A 819 16.43 -33.81 -18.11
C SER A 819 15.20 -32.91 -18.26
N LEU A 820 15.36 -31.60 -18.12
CA LEU A 820 14.37 -30.62 -18.59
C LEU A 820 14.28 -30.58 -20.12
N PRO A 821 13.19 -30.01 -20.69
CA PRO A 821 13.11 -29.71 -22.11
C PRO A 821 14.28 -28.80 -22.56
N PRO A 822 15.08 -29.20 -23.57
CA PRO A 822 16.29 -28.47 -23.96
C PRO A 822 15.99 -27.20 -24.76
N MET A 823 16.23 -26.05 -24.12
CA MET A 823 16.11 -24.70 -24.71
C MET A 823 17.50 -24.23 -25.19
N PRO A 824 17.69 -23.90 -26.48
CA PRO A 824 19.02 -23.64 -27.05
C PRO A 824 19.60 -22.26 -26.72
N GLU A 825 20.93 -22.19 -26.72
CA GLU A 825 21.74 -20.97 -26.50
C GLU A 825 22.37 -20.48 -27.82
N ASN A 826 21.57 -20.37 -28.88
CA ASN A 826 22.06 -20.18 -30.26
C ASN A 826 22.12 -18.72 -30.75
N GLY A 827 22.16 -17.74 -29.84
CA GLY A 827 22.16 -16.30 -30.14
C GLY A 827 20.79 -15.66 -30.38
N ASP A 828 19.77 -16.48 -30.66
CA ASP A 828 18.37 -16.09 -30.78
C ASP A 828 17.70 -15.83 -29.41
N THR A 829 16.58 -15.12 -29.39
CA THR A 829 15.93 -14.59 -28.18
C THR A 829 14.48 -15.06 -27.97
N TRP A 830 14.01 -14.94 -26.72
CA TRP A 830 12.74 -15.45 -26.22
C TRP A 830 11.76 -14.34 -25.83
N SER A 831 10.47 -14.71 -25.74
CA SER A 831 9.40 -13.82 -25.30
C SER A 831 9.35 -13.67 -23.79
N VAL A 832 9.02 -12.48 -23.32
CA VAL A 832 8.72 -12.13 -21.91
C VAL A 832 7.45 -11.29 -21.83
N MET A 833 6.97 -11.02 -20.62
CA MET A 833 5.82 -10.14 -20.31
C MET A 833 4.50 -10.47 -21.01
N GLN A 834 4.33 -11.71 -21.50
CA GLN A 834 3.12 -12.20 -22.17
C GLN A 834 2.65 -11.35 -23.38
N SER A 835 3.58 -10.70 -24.08
CA SER A 835 3.30 -9.86 -25.26
C SER A 835 3.54 -10.62 -26.58
N TRP A 836 2.51 -11.33 -27.04
CA TRP A 836 2.58 -12.22 -28.21
C TRP A 836 1.23 -12.45 -28.91
N VAL A 837 1.28 -13.01 -30.12
CA VAL A 837 0.13 -13.34 -31.00
C VAL A 837 0.25 -14.76 -31.58
N LEU A 838 -0.85 -15.50 -31.59
CA LEU A 838 -1.00 -16.88 -32.10
C LEU A 838 -2.27 -17.03 -32.96
N PRO A 839 -2.35 -18.06 -33.82
CA PRO A 839 -3.63 -18.52 -34.36
C PRO A 839 -4.54 -19.00 -33.22
N THR A 840 -5.85 -18.71 -33.30
CA THR A 840 -6.82 -19.03 -32.23
C THR A 840 -6.86 -20.53 -31.89
N ARG A 841 -6.67 -21.39 -32.89
CA ARG A 841 -6.49 -22.83 -32.68
C ARG A 841 -5.25 -23.13 -31.83
N SER A 842 -4.11 -22.59 -32.21
CA SER A 842 -2.83 -22.82 -31.52
C SER A 842 -2.86 -22.28 -30.08
N PHE A 843 -3.59 -21.19 -29.84
CA PHE A 843 -3.89 -20.71 -28.48
C PHE A 843 -4.69 -21.72 -27.64
N VAL A 844 -5.76 -22.32 -28.18
CA VAL A 844 -6.51 -23.36 -27.44
C VAL A 844 -5.62 -24.58 -27.16
N GLU A 845 -4.74 -24.97 -28.08
CA GLU A 845 -3.74 -26.04 -27.87
C GLU A 845 -2.70 -25.68 -26.78
N PHE A 846 -2.37 -24.39 -26.59
CA PHE A 846 -1.53 -23.90 -25.48
C PHE A 846 -2.28 -23.80 -24.15
N VAL A 847 -3.55 -23.38 -24.15
CA VAL A 847 -4.38 -23.32 -22.94
C VAL A 847 -4.59 -24.72 -22.35
N MET A 848 -4.90 -25.71 -23.18
CA MET A 848 -5.03 -27.11 -22.78
C MET A 848 -3.79 -27.61 -22.03
N PHE A 849 -2.59 -27.40 -22.59
CA PHE A 849 -1.31 -27.70 -21.94
C PHE A 849 -1.13 -26.94 -20.62
N SER A 850 -1.32 -25.62 -20.64
CA SER A 850 -1.03 -24.77 -19.48
C SER A 850 -2.01 -24.94 -18.31
N ARG A 851 -3.25 -25.35 -18.56
CA ARG A 851 -4.21 -25.75 -17.49
C ARG A 851 -3.71 -26.97 -16.72
N MET A 852 -3.25 -28.02 -17.42
CA MET A 852 -2.68 -29.22 -16.79
C MET A 852 -1.37 -28.91 -16.05
N PHE A 853 -0.53 -28.03 -16.60
CA PHE A 853 0.69 -27.55 -15.95
C PHE A 853 0.40 -26.76 -14.66
N VAL A 854 -0.54 -25.81 -14.71
CA VAL A 854 -0.94 -24.99 -13.55
C VAL A 854 -1.55 -25.83 -12.43
N ASP A 855 -2.40 -26.81 -12.75
CA ASP A 855 -2.94 -27.75 -11.75
C ASP A 855 -1.84 -28.59 -11.09
N SER A 856 -0.89 -29.08 -11.88
CA SER A 856 0.25 -29.85 -11.39
C SER A 856 1.17 -29.01 -10.49
N LEU A 857 1.38 -27.73 -10.81
CA LEU A 857 2.15 -26.76 -10.03
C LEU A 857 1.44 -26.39 -8.72
N ASP A 858 0.16 -26.01 -8.79
CA ASP A 858 -0.63 -25.60 -7.64
C ASP A 858 -0.79 -26.77 -6.64
N THR A 859 -1.01 -27.99 -7.12
CA THR A 859 -1.06 -29.20 -6.27
C THR A 859 0.31 -29.54 -5.64
N GLN A 860 1.39 -28.80 -5.90
CA GLN A 860 2.66 -28.88 -5.15
C GLN A 860 2.83 -27.70 -4.18
N MET A 861 2.35 -26.51 -4.54
CA MET A 861 2.65 -25.25 -3.82
C MET A 861 1.51 -24.76 -2.91
N TYR A 862 0.26 -25.14 -3.21
CA TYR A 862 -0.94 -24.54 -2.62
C TYR A 862 -0.97 -24.60 -1.09
N GLU A 863 -0.73 -25.76 -0.49
CA GLU A 863 -0.87 -25.90 0.97
C GLU A 863 0.13 -25.06 1.77
N GLU A 864 1.39 -25.00 1.34
CA GLU A 864 2.40 -24.16 2.00
C GLU A 864 2.15 -22.68 1.72
N HIS A 865 1.93 -22.32 0.46
CA HIS A 865 1.76 -20.93 0.05
C HIS A 865 0.48 -20.32 0.63
N HIS A 866 -0.64 -21.04 0.61
CA HIS A 866 -1.91 -20.55 1.17
C HIS A 866 -1.89 -20.44 2.70
N ARG A 867 -1.18 -21.32 3.42
CA ARG A 867 -1.09 -21.26 4.89
C ARG A 867 -0.06 -20.26 5.40
N THR A 868 1.06 -20.05 4.69
CA THR A 868 2.21 -19.28 5.18
C THR A 868 2.44 -17.95 4.44
N ASN A 869 1.83 -17.78 3.26
CA ASN A 869 2.17 -16.74 2.27
C ASN A 869 3.65 -16.75 1.83
N ARG A 870 4.37 -17.87 2.01
CA ARG A 870 5.73 -18.08 1.46
C ARG A 870 5.66 -18.90 0.17
N CYS A 871 6.54 -18.57 -0.77
CA CYS A 871 6.61 -19.19 -2.08
C CYS A 871 8.08 -19.53 -2.35
N TYR A 872 8.43 -20.79 -2.59
CA TYR A 872 9.85 -21.17 -2.80
C TYR A 872 10.46 -20.62 -4.11
N LEU A 873 9.63 -20.05 -4.99
CA LEU A 873 10.07 -19.25 -6.16
C LEU A 873 10.42 -17.80 -5.76
N SER A 874 10.39 -17.45 -4.48
CA SER A 874 10.60 -16.11 -3.93
C SER A 874 11.53 -16.16 -2.72
N LEU A 875 12.24 -15.05 -2.46
CA LEU A 875 13.01 -14.86 -1.22
C LEU A 875 12.16 -14.25 -0.09
N THR A 876 10.97 -13.73 -0.42
CA THR A 876 10.05 -13.07 0.51
C THR A 876 8.64 -13.59 0.34
N LYS A 877 7.74 -13.25 1.28
CA LYS A 877 6.29 -13.41 1.11
C LYS A 877 5.88 -12.66 -0.17
N ASP A 878 5.30 -13.37 -1.14
CA ASP A 878 4.94 -12.86 -2.46
C ASP A 878 3.58 -13.41 -2.88
N LYS A 879 2.66 -12.52 -3.25
CA LYS A 879 1.32 -12.88 -3.73
C LYS A 879 1.33 -13.45 -5.14
N HIS A 880 2.31 -13.07 -5.95
CA HIS A 880 2.38 -13.34 -7.39
C HIS A 880 3.18 -14.62 -7.70
N CYS A 881 3.17 -15.59 -6.76
CA CYS A 881 4.03 -16.76 -6.71
C CYS A 881 4.20 -17.53 -8.05
N TYR A 882 3.12 -17.78 -8.79
CA TYR A 882 3.17 -18.55 -10.04
C TYR A 882 3.52 -17.69 -11.26
N SER A 883 3.13 -16.41 -11.25
CA SER A 883 3.22 -15.50 -12.41
C SER A 883 4.59 -15.49 -13.11
N ARG A 884 5.69 -15.48 -12.35
CA ARG A 884 7.08 -15.41 -12.83
C ARG A 884 7.59 -16.72 -13.46
N VAL A 885 6.97 -17.86 -13.13
CA VAL A 885 7.18 -19.15 -13.81
C VAL A 885 6.33 -19.24 -15.07
N LEU A 886 5.07 -18.79 -14.98
CA LEU A 886 4.11 -18.81 -16.09
C LEU A 886 4.45 -17.81 -17.20
N GLU A 887 5.12 -16.69 -16.89
CA GLU A 887 5.61 -15.68 -17.83
C GLU A 887 6.39 -16.30 -19.01
N LEU A 888 7.17 -17.35 -18.73
CA LEU A 888 8.06 -17.99 -19.70
C LEU A 888 7.49 -19.28 -20.34
N LEU A 889 6.33 -19.77 -19.86
CA LEU A 889 5.77 -21.08 -20.23
C LEU A 889 5.44 -21.20 -21.73
N VAL A 890 5.03 -20.10 -22.36
CA VAL A 890 4.71 -20.05 -23.81
C VAL A 890 5.92 -20.37 -24.69
N ASN A 891 7.14 -20.01 -24.26
CA ASN A 891 8.37 -20.27 -25.01
C ASN A 891 8.66 -21.78 -25.09
N VAL A 892 8.55 -22.47 -23.95
CA VAL A 892 8.76 -23.94 -23.86
C VAL A 892 7.74 -24.66 -24.74
N TRP A 893 6.45 -24.31 -24.62
CA TRP A 893 5.40 -24.91 -25.44
C TRP A 893 5.61 -24.65 -26.95
N ALA A 894 5.88 -23.41 -27.36
CA ALA A 894 6.04 -23.06 -28.77
C ALA A 894 7.29 -23.69 -29.40
N TYR A 895 8.38 -23.81 -28.63
CA TYR A 895 9.60 -24.46 -29.10
C TYR A 895 9.40 -25.97 -29.28
N HIS A 896 8.90 -26.67 -28.26
CA HIS A 896 8.78 -28.14 -28.28
C HIS A 896 7.57 -28.66 -29.08
N SER A 897 6.49 -27.87 -29.25
CA SER A 897 5.39 -28.17 -30.21
C SER A 897 5.69 -27.77 -31.66
N ALA A 898 6.94 -27.38 -31.96
CA ALA A 898 7.45 -27.09 -33.30
C ALA A 898 6.77 -25.91 -34.05
N ARG A 899 6.14 -24.95 -33.34
CA ARG A 899 5.64 -23.71 -33.97
C ARG A 899 6.81 -22.85 -34.44
N ARG A 900 6.61 -22.04 -35.49
CA ARG A 900 7.59 -20.98 -35.79
C ARG A 900 7.53 -19.91 -34.69
N ILE A 901 8.66 -19.32 -34.37
CA ILE A 901 8.76 -18.23 -33.40
C ILE A 901 9.34 -17.04 -34.16
N VAL A 902 8.65 -15.91 -34.15
CA VAL A 902 8.97 -14.74 -34.98
C VAL A 902 9.00 -13.49 -34.10
N TYR A 903 10.17 -12.88 -33.99
CA TYR A 903 10.31 -11.56 -33.37
C TYR A 903 9.74 -10.49 -34.31
N ILE A 904 9.02 -9.52 -33.75
CA ILE A 904 8.59 -8.28 -34.41
C ILE A 904 9.24 -7.10 -33.69
N ASP A 905 9.93 -6.24 -34.43
CA ASP A 905 10.34 -4.94 -33.94
C ASP A 905 9.08 -4.06 -33.69
N PRO A 906 8.80 -3.64 -32.44
CA PRO A 906 7.59 -2.90 -32.12
C PRO A 906 7.54 -1.50 -32.77
N VAL A 907 8.69 -0.92 -33.13
CA VAL A 907 8.75 0.41 -33.78
C VAL A 907 8.66 0.25 -35.30
N THR A 908 9.48 -0.61 -35.90
CA THR A 908 9.64 -0.68 -37.37
C THR A 908 8.78 -1.73 -38.06
N GLY A 909 8.22 -2.70 -37.32
CA GLY A 909 7.46 -3.81 -37.90
C GLY A 909 8.31 -4.87 -38.62
N LEU A 910 9.64 -4.78 -38.56
CA LEU A 910 10.55 -5.79 -39.11
C LEU A 910 10.36 -7.14 -38.41
N MET A 911 10.43 -8.24 -39.18
CA MET A 911 10.12 -9.60 -38.71
C MET A 911 11.26 -10.57 -38.92
N GLU A 912 11.67 -11.28 -37.88
CA GLU A 912 12.80 -12.22 -37.88
C GLU A 912 12.41 -13.57 -37.25
N GLU A 913 12.65 -14.69 -37.94
CA GLU A 913 12.37 -16.04 -37.39
C GLU A 913 13.46 -16.45 -36.39
N GLN A 914 13.08 -16.52 -35.11
CA GLN A 914 13.93 -16.92 -33.99
C GLN A 914 13.88 -18.43 -33.79
N HIS A 915 15.04 -19.02 -33.49
CA HIS A 915 15.28 -20.46 -33.36
C HIS A 915 14.71 -21.21 -34.58
N LYS A 916 15.27 -20.99 -35.77
CA LYS A 916 14.70 -21.46 -37.06
C LYS A 916 14.20 -22.91 -37.02
N GLN A 917 12.97 -23.14 -37.50
CA GLN A 917 12.23 -24.41 -37.33
C GLN A 917 12.99 -25.65 -37.86
N LYS A 918 13.87 -25.47 -38.86
CA LYS A 918 14.71 -26.54 -39.44
C LYS A 918 15.77 -27.05 -38.45
N ASP A 919 16.33 -26.18 -37.63
CA ASP A 919 17.55 -26.41 -36.84
C ASP A 919 17.24 -27.02 -35.46
N ARG A 920 15.95 -27.10 -35.13
CA ARG A 920 15.37 -27.78 -33.95
C ARG A 920 15.12 -29.29 -34.16
N ARG A 921 15.27 -29.82 -35.38
CA ARG A 921 15.00 -31.24 -35.69
C ARG A 921 15.86 -32.15 -34.79
N GLY A 922 15.24 -33.17 -34.20
CA GLY A 922 15.89 -34.06 -33.22
C GLY A 922 16.10 -33.48 -31.81
N LYS A 923 15.75 -32.21 -31.56
CA LYS A 923 15.88 -31.54 -30.25
C LYS A 923 14.54 -31.22 -29.58
N MET A 924 13.46 -31.10 -30.37
CA MET A 924 12.10 -30.84 -29.89
C MET A 924 11.48 -32.07 -29.24
N TRP A 925 10.54 -31.86 -28.31
CA TRP A 925 9.83 -32.93 -27.59
C TRP A 925 8.41 -33.10 -28.16
N VAL A 926 8.33 -33.30 -29.48
CA VAL A 926 7.07 -33.19 -30.24
C VAL A 926 6.01 -34.19 -29.77
N ASP A 927 6.41 -35.37 -29.31
CA ASP A 927 5.48 -36.41 -28.83
C ASP A 927 4.82 -36.03 -27.49
N TRP A 928 5.52 -35.26 -26.63
CA TRP A 928 5.02 -34.80 -25.33
C TRP A 928 4.13 -33.55 -25.46
N PHE A 929 4.53 -32.62 -26.34
CA PHE A 929 3.84 -31.34 -26.59
C PHE A 929 2.87 -31.41 -27.78
N GLY A 930 2.65 -32.61 -28.35
CA GLY A 930 1.81 -32.82 -29.51
C GLY A 930 0.32 -32.81 -29.16
N TYR A 931 -0.49 -32.21 -30.04
CA TYR A 931 -1.95 -32.06 -29.86
C TYR A 931 -2.65 -33.35 -29.43
N LYS A 932 -2.31 -34.50 -30.04
CA LYS A 932 -2.93 -35.79 -29.72
C LYS A 932 -2.68 -36.19 -28.26
N THR A 933 -1.44 -36.12 -27.79
CA THR A 933 -1.02 -36.51 -26.44
C THR A 933 -1.68 -35.62 -25.39
N LEU A 934 -1.56 -34.30 -25.58
CA LEU A 934 -2.17 -33.30 -24.70
C LEU A 934 -3.69 -33.45 -24.64
N LYS A 935 -4.34 -33.71 -25.78
CA LYS A 935 -5.78 -33.89 -25.85
C LYS A 935 -6.25 -35.16 -25.14
N THR A 936 -5.57 -36.29 -25.30
CA THR A 936 -5.95 -37.52 -24.58
C THR A 936 -5.85 -37.30 -23.07
N MET A 937 -4.79 -36.64 -22.58
CA MET A 937 -4.67 -36.30 -21.15
C MET A 937 -5.79 -35.37 -20.65
N ASP A 938 -6.20 -34.38 -21.44
CA ASP A 938 -7.30 -33.45 -21.11
C ASP A 938 -8.66 -34.18 -21.12
N GLU A 939 -8.88 -35.13 -22.04
CA GLU A 939 -10.07 -36.00 -22.09
C GLU A 939 -10.10 -37.04 -20.94
N ASP A 940 -8.95 -37.58 -20.52
CA ASP A 940 -8.84 -38.49 -19.38
C ASP A 940 -9.17 -37.76 -18.04
N LEU A 941 -8.61 -36.55 -17.85
CA LEU A 941 -8.93 -35.69 -16.70
C LEU A 941 -10.41 -35.25 -16.72
N ALA A 942 -10.98 -35.05 -17.90
CA ALA A 942 -12.40 -34.73 -18.06
C ALA A 942 -13.29 -35.88 -17.62
N GLU A 943 -13.01 -37.13 -18.02
CA GLU A 943 -13.76 -38.31 -17.55
C GLU A 943 -13.65 -38.47 -16.02
N GLU A 944 -12.47 -38.26 -15.44
CA GLU A 944 -12.30 -38.34 -14.00
C GLU A 944 -13.10 -37.26 -13.26
N ALA A 945 -13.12 -36.02 -13.76
CA ALA A 945 -13.93 -34.93 -13.20
C ALA A 945 -15.45 -35.24 -13.29
N ASP A 946 -15.89 -35.78 -14.42
CA ASP A 946 -17.30 -36.11 -14.71
C ASP A 946 -17.80 -37.37 -13.95
N SER A 947 -16.98 -37.90 -13.03
CA SER A 947 -17.22 -39.11 -12.23
C SER A 947 -17.27 -38.90 -10.70
N ASP A 948 -17.01 -37.67 -10.20
CA ASP A 948 -16.96 -37.30 -8.77
C ASP A 948 -16.04 -38.16 -7.88
N ARG A 949 -15.02 -38.82 -8.46
CA ARG A 949 -14.17 -39.79 -7.74
C ARG A 949 -13.06 -39.21 -6.86
N ARG A 950 -12.66 -37.95 -7.05
CA ARG A 950 -11.55 -37.33 -6.30
C ARG A 950 -12.03 -36.66 -5.02
N VAL A 951 -11.38 -36.98 -3.90
CA VAL A 951 -11.52 -36.28 -2.62
C VAL A 951 -10.21 -35.53 -2.33
N GLY A 952 -10.19 -34.21 -2.56
CA GLY A 952 -9.00 -33.38 -2.35
C GLY A 952 -9.13 -31.99 -2.96
N HIS A 953 -8.06 -31.21 -2.88
CA HIS A 953 -7.91 -29.97 -3.63
C HIS A 953 -7.56 -30.28 -5.10
N TRP A 954 -8.22 -29.59 -6.04
CA TRP A 954 -8.03 -29.79 -7.48
C TRP A 954 -8.42 -28.52 -8.23
N LEU A 955 -7.53 -28.00 -9.08
CA LEU A 955 -7.67 -26.69 -9.73
C LEU A 955 -8.10 -26.79 -11.20
N TRP A 956 -7.67 -27.84 -11.92
CA TRP A 956 -7.92 -28.00 -13.37
C TRP A 956 -9.40 -27.84 -13.79
N PRO A 957 -10.42 -28.41 -13.10
CA PRO A 957 -11.82 -28.22 -13.46
C PRO A 957 -12.30 -26.75 -13.35
N LEU A 958 -11.63 -25.94 -12.53
CA LEU A 958 -11.97 -24.53 -12.29
C LEU A 958 -11.26 -23.56 -13.25
N THR A 959 -10.36 -24.05 -14.11
CA THR A 959 -9.55 -23.22 -15.03
C THR A 959 -10.20 -22.99 -16.41
N GLY A 960 -11.39 -23.52 -16.68
CA GLY A 960 -12.12 -23.29 -17.93
C GLY A 960 -13.15 -24.38 -18.23
N GLU A 961 -13.86 -24.25 -19.36
CA GLU A 961 -14.79 -25.28 -19.84
C GLU A 961 -14.05 -26.61 -20.10
N VAL A 962 -14.69 -27.73 -19.77
CA VAL A 962 -14.16 -29.10 -19.88
C VAL A 962 -15.13 -29.91 -20.73
N VAL A 963 -14.64 -30.55 -21.80
CA VAL A 963 -15.48 -31.28 -22.76
C VAL A 963 -14.79 -32.57 -23.21
N TRP A 964 -15.50 -33.69 -23.07
CA TRP A 964 -15.07 -35.00 -23.56
C TRP A 964 -16.25 -35.72 -24.22
N GLN A 965 -16.03 -36.90 -24.80
CA GLN A 965 -17.09 -37.61 -25.51
C GLN A 965 -18.31 -37.92 -24.61
N GLY A 966 -18.09 -38.36 -23.37
CA GLY A 966 -19.17 -38.66 -22.43
C GLY A 966 -19.99 -37.44 -22.01
N SER A 967 -19.40 -36.25 -21.85
CA SER A 967 -20.18 -35.04 -21.54
C SER A 967 -21.02 -34.58 -22.75
N LEU A 968 -20.51 -34.72 -23.98
CA LEU A 968 -21.28 -34.52 -25.21
C LEU A 968 -22.41 -35.55 -25.38
N GLU A 969 -22.20 -36.80 -24.97
CA GLU A 969 -23.23 -37.84 -24.99
C GLU A 969 -24.30 -37.61 -23.91
N LYS A 970 -23.92 -37.23 -22.68
CA LYS A 970 -24.83 -36.75 -21.63
C LYS A 970 -25.68 -35.57 -22.13
N GLU A 971 -25.08 -34.60 -22.81
CA GLU A 971 -25.80 -33.44 -23.36
C GLU A 971 -26.76 -33.85 -24.50
N ARG A 972 -26.36 -34.76 -25.40
CA ARG A 972 -27.24 -35.34 -26.43
C ARG A 972 -28.40 -36.11 -25.82
N GLN A 973 -28.17 -36.89 -24.76
CA GLN A 973 -29.21 -37.60 -24.03
C GLN A 973 -30.21 -36.63 -23.40
N ARG A 974 -29.75 -35.59 -22.69
CA ARG A 974 -30.63 -34.53 -22.12
C ARG A 974 -31.46 -33.85 -23.22
N LYS A 975 -30.83 -33.41 -24.31
CA LYS A 975 -31.52 -32.83 -25.49
C LYS A 975 -32.51 -33.78 -26.15
N ASN A 976 -32.32 -35.10 -26.06
CA ASN A 976 -33.27 -36.09 -26.57
C ASN A 976 -34.44 -36.28 -25.60
N VAL A 977 -34.20 -36.38 -24.29
CA VAL A 977 -35.25 -36.42 -23.26
C VAL A 977 -36.12 -35.16 -23.33
N GLU A 978 -35.52 -33.97 -23.44
CA GLU A 978 -36.24 -32.70 -23.64
C GLU A 978 -37.12 -32.71 -24.89
N LYS A 979 -36.63 -33.25 -26.02
CA LYS A 979 -37.42 -33.40 -27.25
C LYS A 979 -38.56 -34.41 -27.08
N GLU A 980 -38.35 -35.49 -26.34
CA GLU A 980 -39.42 -36.46 -26.05
C GLU A 980 -40.46 -35.91 -25.10
N GLU A 981 -40.05 -35.16 -24.09
CA GLU A 981 -40.96 -34.39 -23.25
C GLU A 981 -41.74 -33.35 -24.06
N GLN A 982 -41.10 -32.56 -24.94
CA GLN A 982 -41.80 -31.63 -25.82
C GLN A 982 -42.80 -32.36 -26.76
N LYS A 983 -42.45 -33.55 -27.27
CA LYS A 983 -43.38 -34.42 -28.03
C LYS A 983 -44.54 -34.94 -27.17
N LYS A 984 -44.29 -35.26 -25.89
CA LYS A 984 -45.30 -35.72 -24.92
C LYS A 984 -46.26 -34.58 -24.55
N ARG A 985 -45.71 -33.43 -24.17
CA ARG A 985 -46.41 -32.17 -23.85
C ARG A 985 -47.23 -31.65 -25.03
N SER A 986 -46.74 -31.75 -26.27
CA SER A 986 -47.49 -31.37 -27.48
C SER A 986 -48.61 -32.38 -27.81
N LYS A 987 -48.37 -33.69 -27.68
CA LYS A 987 -49.44 -34.72 -27.75
C LYS A 987 -50.52 -34.47 -26.69
N ASP A 988 -50.15 -34.15 -25.45
CA ASP A 988 -51.09 -33.87 -24.37
C ASP A 988 -51.85 -32.55 -24.58
N LYS A 989 -51.21 -31.52 -25.13
CA LYS A 989 -51.89 -30.29 -25.59
C LYS A 989 -52.92 -30.62 -26.69
N LEU A 990 -52.57 -31.47 -27.65
CA LEU A 990 -53.47 -31.89 -28.74
C LEU A 990 -54.63 -32.77 -28.22
N ASN A 991 -54.37 -33.66 -27.25
CA ASN A 991 -55.40 -34.43 -26.55
C ASN A 991 -56.31 -33.54 -25.69
N ARG A 992 -55.77 -32.53 -25.00
CA ARG A 992 -56.57 -31.50 -24.29
C ARG A 992 -57.46 -30.73 -25.26
N MET A 993 -56.96 -30.37 -26.45
CA MET A 993 -57.77 -29.71 -27.49
C MET A 993 -58.88 -30.64 -28.03
N ARG A 994 -58.58 -31.90 -28.37
CA ARG A 994 -59.60 -32.90 -28.78
C ARG A 994 -60.69 -33.09 -27.71
N ARG A 995 -60.30 -33.23 -26.44
CA ARG A 995 -61.25 -33.34 -25.31
C ARG A 995 -62.09 -32.08 -25.08
N LYS A 996 -61.58 -30.88 -25.38
CA LYS A 996 -62.38 -29.64 -25.39
C LYS A 996 -63.31 -29.56 -26.61
N SER A 997 -62.87 -30.01 -27.78
CA SER A 997 -63.65 -29.97 -29.02
C SER A 997 -64.96 -30.77 -28.93
N HIS A 998 -64.98 -31.88 -28.18
CA HIS A 998 -66.21 -32.65 -27.90
C HIS A 998 -67.19 -31.97 -26.92
N ARG A 999 -66.86 -30.80 -26.36
CA ARG A 999 -67.72 -30.04 -25.44
C ARG A 999 -68.10 -28.63 -25.93
N GLN A 1000 -67.67 -28.21 -27.12
CA GLN A 1000 -68.06 -26.92 -27.70
C GLN A 1000 -69.10 -27.15 -28.81
N LYS A 1001 -70.37 -26.77 -28.56
CA LYS A 1001 -71.32 -26.51 -29.64
C LYS A 1001 -70.77 -25.35 -30.49
N ALA A 1002 -70.87 -25.46 -31.81
CA ALA A 1002 -70.48 -24.36 -32.70
C ALA A 1002 -71.39 -23.14 -32.47
N ILE A 1003 -70.80 -22.03 -32.04
CA ILE A 1003 -71.48 -20.73 -31.96
C ILE A 1003 -71.43 -20.09 -33.36
N GLY A 1004 -72.54 -19.46 -33.76
CA GLY A 1004 -72.79 -19.06 -35.15
C GLY A 1004 -71.80 -18.01 -35.72
N LYS A 1005 -71.72 -17.97 -37.05
CA LYS A 1005 -70.95 -16.94 -37.78
C LYS A 1005 -71.53 -15.56 -37.47
N TYR A 1006 -70.71 -14.66 -36.93
CA TYR A 1006 -71.04 -13.24 -36.86
C TYR A 1006 -70.89 -12.63 -38.25
N ILE A 1007 -72.00 -12.26 -38.88
CA ILE A 1007 -72.02 -11.59 -40.18
C ILE A 1007 -71.99 -10.07 -39.92
N LYS A 1008 -71.03 -9.34 -40.49
CA LYS A 1008 -71.04 -7.88 -40.45
C LYS A 1008 -72.22 -7.36 -41.28
N PRO A 1009 -72.97 -6.33 -40.81
CA PRO A 1009 -73.84 -5.57 -41.69
C PRO A 1009 -73.00 -4.82 -42.75
N PRO A 1010 -73.54 -4.58 -43.96
CA PRO A 1010 -72.89 -3.75 -44.97
C PRO A 1010 -72.92 -2.26 -44.55
N PRO A 1011 -71.99 -1.42 -45.04
CA PRO A 1011 -72.08 0.03 -44.85
C PRO A 1011 -73.23 0.62 -45.67
N GLU A 1012 -73.87 1.65 -45.16
CA GLU A 1012 -74.90 2.41 -45.88
C GLU A 1012 -74.25 3.32 -46.94
N ASN A 1013 -74.82 3.35 -48.14
CA ASN A 1013 -74.34 4.20 -49.22
C ASN A 1013 -74.93 5.61 -49.11
N ALA A 1014 -74.07 6.63 -49.18
CA ALA A 1014 -74.48 8.03 -49.30
C ALA A 1014 -73.56 8.81 -50.27
N ASN A 1015 -73.42 8.32 -51.51
CA ASN A 1015 -73.11 9.24 -52.61
C ASN A 1015 -74.37 10.10 -52.83
N VAL A 1016 -74.28 11.37 -52.46
CA VAL A 1016 -75.39 12.32 -52.49
C VAL A 1016 -75.74 12.68 -53.94
N THR A 1017 -77.03 12.66 -54.26
CA THR A 1017 -77.61 13.14 -55.52
C THR A 1017 -77.43 14.68 -55.60
N SER A 1018 -77.35 15.34 -56.76
CA SER A 1018 -78.13 15.12 -57.99
C SER A 1018 -77.58 15.93 -59.19
N LEU A 1019 -78.06 15.57 -60.38
CA LEU A 1019 -78.42 16.46 -61.51
C LEU A 1019 -77.60 17.75 -61.79
N LEU A 1020 -76.89 17.74 -62.93
CA LEU A 1020 -76.73 18.83 -63.90
C LEU A 1020 -76.17 20.21 -63.46
N ASN A 1021 -74.88 20.37 -63.77
CA ASN A 1021 -74.23 21.57 -64.35
C ASN A 1021 -74.05 22.87 -63.53
N ALA A 1022 -72.76 23.17 -63.32
CA ALA A 1022 -72.09 24.49 -63.39
C ALA A 1022 -72.24 25.54 -62.25
N ASP A 1023 -71.06 25.97 -61.79
CA ASP A 1023 -70.64 27.29 -61.30
C ASP A 1023 -71.52 28.10 -60.32
N ALA A 1024 -71.18 28.00 -59.03
CA ALA A 1024 -71.15 29.12 -58.07
C ALA A 1024 -70.26 28.77 -56.85
#